data_AF-A0A4Q7ANJ0-F1
#
_entry.id   AF-A0A4Q7ANJ0-F1
#
_cell.length_a   1.000
_cell.length_b   1.000
_cell.length_c   1.000
_cell.angle_alpha   90.00
_cell.angle_beta   90.00
_cell.angle_gamma   90.00
#
_symmetry.space_group_name_H-M   'P 1'
#
loop_
_entity.id
_entity.type
_entity.pdbx_description
1 polymer ?
#
loop_
_entity_poly.entity_id
_entity_poly.type
_entity_poly.pdbx_seq_one_letter_code
_entity_poly.pdbx_strand_id
1 'polypeptide(L)'
;MKLSALILAVLFTLPMISHAEVSTNITSRVQTSQTTAPLKTLYQQNFAQQQSIPTGWRIPGNNPGTVHVENGTLNIDGRANASAPTTILLPQNLEKQQNYRIDFEFTLDQPVNRSRWGSVIYDVTETQGVIPNSYYQFTLRADTSAKNGTEFGRRKSNGSWDVIETKGYSENIHPNQWYKASIVVSGQRVQHYLNNQLMQDTEIEKLSAKGGIGFSATGLILKIKKLHVFEQVSTLPELKNKASQVQDIPSNVGLAPTIIQTIVSANSAMNIANQQYYQLDANLNLIDQAGQLVEHLQHYLNNPKRQTIAVLEVKDIQVLEALKLFSKTQDISDITLLSKNEEILKSAHQLVPQVRTTLDLSAEKLKDNQQTLSNILRRTNQAYARIVILPENLANKSSISFIQRHLMTVWMKSSTSQVQDVAYILTSGVNGVITTQSPLFTQVLQQFPKNTLLRKPFIIGHRGVPDLEDENTLESAKHAVVLGADIVENDIYLTKDQQLVVMHDATVDRTTTATGKIEEMTLAQVKQLKTKNKGYQIPTLAEYFSAFKKNPYFVLMIEMKSANPALVPKMQEEIKKYQVENQVVTTSFNTAQVARAQSQISEISRGLLVGNMPNSRSVLANAKQINADVQKYNSTYNPAYRADLVALLENTKHRGISFWPWALDAETFKKLYIAGTYGITTNSSQLYSKYIVDIQAPKSAQVQRGNPVSMNVELKQQDGQELNEVTDHFVVLAGSPQYEFKNGQLYFLEKGTAYILAGYKYQMDAQNYYQIFSTPVKVTVK
;
A
#
# COMPACT_ATOMS: atom_id res chain seq x y z
N MET A 1 2.07 69.54 -10.99
CA MET A 1 1.24 70.43 -10.14
C MET A 1 -0.04 69.70 -9.76
N LYS A 2 -0.56 69.96 -8.55
CA LYS A 2 -1.95 69.90 -8.02
C LYS A 2 -3.07 69.13 -8.78
N LEU A 3 -4.10 68.57 -8.16
CA LEU A 3 -4.39 68.06 -6.79
C LEU A 3 -5.85 67.55 -6.79
N SER A 4 -6.20 66.47 -6.05
CA SER A 4 -7.56 66.17 -5.48
C SER A 4 -8.76 66.02 -6.47
N ALA A 5 -9.91 65.41 -6.19
CA ALA A 5 -10.53 64.68 -5.05
C ALA A 5 -11.57 63.66 -5.64
N LEU A 6 -12.38 62.84 -4.96
CA LEU A 6 -12.61 62.40 -3.56
C LEU A 6 -13.41 61.05 -3.63
N ILE A 7 -13.50 60.27 -2.53
CA ILE A 7 -14.62 59.39 -2.06
C ILE A 7 -14.00 58.41 -1.03
N LEU A 8 -14.02 58.76 0.26
CA LEU A 8 -15.04 58.48 1.27
C LEU A 8 -14.92 57.06 1.88
N ALA A 9 -14.32 57.00 3.07
CA ALA A 9 -14.21 55.78 3.86
C ALA A 9 -15.43 55.59 4.76
N VAL A 10 -15.89 54.34 4.91
CA VAL A 10 -16.84 53.93 5.94
C VAL A 10 -16.12 52.94 6.86
N LEU A 11 -15.78 53.38 8.07
CA LEU A 11 -15.34 52.46 9.12
C LEU A 11 -16.56 51.73 9.69
N PHE A 12 -16.54 50.40 9.63
CA PHE A 12 -17.30 49.58 10.57
C PHE A 12 -16.33 49.00 11.61
N THR A 13 -16.55 49.38 12.86
CA THR A 13 -15.81 48.88 14.02
C THR A 13 -16.26 47.45 14.36
N LEU A 14 -15.44 46.46 14.05
CA LEU A 14 -15.56 45.12 14.61
C LEU A 14 -14.76 45.02 15.92
N PRO A 15 -15.28 44.35 16.96
CA PRO A 15 -14.56 44.22 18.22
C PRO A 15 -13.35 43.32 18.05
N MET A 16 -12.16 43.82 18.43
CA MET A 16 -10.98 42.97 18.62
C MET A 16 -11.19 42.09 19.85
N ILE A 17 -11.67 40.87 19.65
CA ILE A 17 -11.55 39.81 20.67
C ILE A 17 -10.08 39.42 20.74
N SER A 18 -9.47 39.57 21.92
CA SER A 18 -8.05 39.32 22.09
C SER A 18 -7.72 37.83 21.88
N HIS A 19 -6.53 37.54 21.35
CA HIS A 19 -6.07 36.16 21.08
C HIS A 19 -5.83 35.31 22.34
N ALA A 20 -6.18 35.80 23.54
CA ALA A 20 -5.99 35.10 24.81
C ALA A 20 -7.19 34.21 25.20
N GLU A 21 -8.44 34.65 24.94
CA GLU A 21 -9.63 34.07 25.60
C GLU A 21 -10.21 32.80 24.95
N VAL A 22 -9.76 32.43 23.74
CA VAL A 22 -10.15 31.16 23.10
C VAL A 22 -9.23 30.00 23.53
N SER A 23 -8.05 30.30 24.09
CA SER A 23 -7.06 29.28 24.49
C SER A 23 -7.29 28.63 25.87
N THR A 24 -8.17 29.21 26.68
CA THR A 24 -8.36 28.84 28.10
C THR A 24 -9.50 27.85 28.35
N ASN A 25 -10.47 27.72 27.44
CA ASN A 25 -11.68 26.91 27.66
C ASN A 25 -11.68 25.50 27.04
N ILE A 26 -10.62 25.09 26.34
CA ILE A 26 -10.44 23.71 25.83
C ILE A 26 -9.39 22.93 26.64
N THR A 27 -8.52 23.63 27.38
CA THR A 27 -7.30 23.06 27.98
C THR A 27 -7.48 22.61 29.44
N SER A 28 -8.63 22.87 30.07
CA SER A 28 -8.84 22.74 31.52
C SER A 28 -9.70 21.54 31.98
N ARG A 29 -10.11 20.63 31.08
CA ARG A 29 -10.96 19.47 31.43
C ARG A 29 -10.42 18.07 31.12
N VAL A 30 -9.15 17.94 30.75
CA VAL A 30 -8.46 16.64 30.62
C VAL A 30 -7.17 16.59 31.43
N GLN A 31 -7.27 16.87 32.73
CA GLN A 31 -6.43 16.24 33.74
C GLN A 31 -7.29 15.26 34.55
N THR A 32 -7.63 14.13 33.93
CA THR A 32 -7.97 12.94 34.70
C THR A 32 -6.72 12.48 35.43
N SER A 33 -6.63 12.84 36.71
CA SER A 33 -5.65 12.30 37.65
C SER A 33 -5.92 10.81 37.88
N GLN A 34 -5.57 9.98 36.89
CA GLN A 34 -5.43 8.55 37.12
C GLN A 34 -4.22 8.34 38.04
N THR A 35 -4.50 8.29 39.34
CA THR A 35 -3.62 7.72 40.36
C THR A 35 -3.43 6.23 40.07
N THR A 36 -2.55 5.92 39.12
CA THR A 36 -2.12 4.55 38.85
C THR A 36 -1.54 3.98 40.13
N ALA A 37 -2.15 2.91 40.64
CA ALA A 37 -1.59 2.16 41.77
C ALA A 37 -0.13 1.78 41.46
N PRO A 38 0.78 1.82 42.44
CA PRO A 38 2.18 1.53 42.21
C PRO A 38 2.33 0.12 41.65
N LEU A 39 3.05 0.00 40.52
CA LEU A 39 3.30 -1.30 39.90
C LEU A 39 4.03 -2.21 40.89
N LYS A 40 3.59 -3.46 40.98
CA LYS A 40 4.19 -4.45 41.88
C LYS A 40 5.61 -4.78 41.42
N THR A 41 6.59 -4.54 42.29
CA THR A 41 7.98 -4.93 42.08
C THR A 41 8.11 -6.44 41.98
N LEU A 42 8.74 -6.92 40.89
CA LEU A 42 9.17 -8.31 40.72
C LEU A 42 10.65 -8.48 41.09
N TYR A 43 11.48 -7.48 40.78
CA TYR A 43 12.90 -7.46 41.11
C TYR A 43 13.44 -6.03 41.11
N GLN A 44 14.48 -5.75 41.91
CA GLN A 44 15.16 -4.45 41.92
C GLN A 44 16.64 -4.66 42.29
N GLN A 45 17.53 -3.94 41.62
CA GLN A 45 18.96 -3.91 41.94
C GLN A 45 19.49 -2.48 41.80
N ASN A 46 20.27 -2.04 42.80
CA ASN A 46 21.08 -0.83 42.74
C ASN A 46 22.55 -1.24 42.92
N PHE A 47 23.44 -0.78 42.05
CA PHE A 47 24.85 -1.18 42.10
C PHE A 47 25.71 -0.27 42.98
N ALA A 48 25.19 0.87 43.48
CA ALA A 48 25.97 1.91 44.15
C ALA A 48 26.82 1.46 45.37
N GLN A 49 26.45 0.37 46.05
CA GLN A 49 27.20 -0.23 47.18
C GLN A 49 27.69 -1.66 46.87
N GLN A 50 27.52 -2.11 45.62
CA GLN A 50 27.80 -3.48 45.20
C GLN A 50 29.26 -3.61 44.75
N GLN A 51 29.93 -4.68 45.18
CA GLN A 51 31.33 -5.00 44.81
C GLN A 51 31.46 -6.25 43.94
N SER A 52 30.39 -7.04 43.80
CA SER A 52 30.37 -8.30 43.06
C SER A 52 29.04 -8.52 42.34
N ILE A 53 29.02 -9.41 41.35
CA ILE A 53 27.80 -9.78 40.61
C ILE A 53 26.72 -10.25 41.60
N PRO A 54 25.47 -9.73 41.55
CA PRO A 54 24.46 -10.08 42.53
C PRO A 54 24.06 -11.55 42.46
N THR A 55 23.73 -12.13 43.61
CA THR A 55 23.36 -13.56 43.74
C THR A 55 22.23 -13.94 42.78
N GLY A 56 22.41 -15.06 42.07
CA GLY A 56 21.43 -15.61 41.13
C GLY A 56 21.50 -15.05 39.71
N TRP A 57 22.27 -13.99 39.44
CA TRP A 57 22.59 -13.59 38.06
C TRP A 57 23.51 -14.63 37.41
N ARG A 58 23.37 -14.84 36.10
CA ARG A 58 24.11 -15.86 35.34
C ARG A 58 24.94 -15.22 34.25
N ILE A 59 26.23 -15.53 34.22
CA ILE A 59 27.15 -15.17 33.13
C ILE A 59 27.27 -16.42 32.23
N PRO A 60 26.94 -16.34 30.92
CA PRO A 60 27.10 -17.45 29.99
C PRO A 60 28.55 -17.88 29.85
N GLY A 61 28.79 -19.19 29.74
CA GLY A 61 30.16 -19.72 29.56
C GLY A 61 30.81 -19.37 28.22
N ASN A 62 30.02 -18.90 27.24
CA ASN A 62 30.45 -18.57 25.88
C ASN A 62 30.68 -17.06 25.62
N ASN A 63 30.72 -16.24 26.67
CA ASN A 63 31.00 -14.81 26.53
C ASN A 63 32.43 -14.56 26.00
N PRO A 64 32.61 -13.71 24.97
CA PRO A 64 33.94 -13.37 24.45
C PRO A 64 34.65 -12.29 25.29
N GLY A 65 33.90 -11.49 26.06
CA GLY A 65 34.39 -10.47 26.97
C GLY A 65 33.98 -10.73 28.41
N THR A 66 34.09 -9.72 29.28
CA THR A 66 33.92 -9.89 30.73
C THR A 66 32.67 -9.18 31.25
N VAL A 67 32.15 -9.67 32.38
CA VAL A 67 31.10 -8.99 33.14
C VAL A 67 31.51 -8.91 34.60
N HIS A 68 31.51 -7.71 35.16
CA HIS A 68 32.02 -7.42 36.50
C HIS A 68 31.29 -6.22 37.12
N VAL A 69 31.39 -6.07 38.44
CA VAL A 69 30.90 -4.87 39.15
C VAL A 69 32.11 -4.05 39.58
N GLU A 70 32.11 -2.76 39.25
CA GLU A 70 33.18 -1.83 39.61
C GLU A 70 32.59 -0.44 39.83
N ASN A 71 33.13 0.31 40.80
CA ASN A 71 32.78 1.72 41.07
C ASN A 71 31.27 1.98 41.17
N GLY A 72 30.53 1.06 41.78
CA GLY A 72 29.08 1.15 41.96
C GLY A 72 28.25 0.90 40.69
N THR A 73 28.81 0.21 39.69
CA THR A 73 28.17 -0.06 38.40
C THR A 73 28.41 -1.50 37.93
N LEU A 74 27.43 -2.10 37.26
CA LEU A 74 27.61 -3.32 36.48
C LEU A 74 28.21 -2.97 35.11
N ASN A 75 29.35 -3.57 34.78
CA ASN A 75 30.06 -3.37 33.52
C ASN A 75 29.98 -4.65 32.69
N ILE A 76 29.45 -4.55 31.47
CA ILE A 76 29.39 -5.63 30.49
C ILE A 76 30.32 -5.21 29.35
N ASP A 77 31.56 -5.72 29.36
CA ASP A 77 32.58 -5.34 28.38
C ASP A 77 32.51 -6.24 27.15
N GLY A 78 31.84 -5.76 26.12
CA GLY A 78 31.73 -6.41 24.82
C GLY A 78 32.89 -6.10 23.87
N ARG A 79 33.91 -5.33 24.26
CA ARG A 79 34.94 -4.84 23.31
C ARG A 79 35.83 -5.94 22.73
N ALA A 80 35.97 -7.06 23.43
CA ALA A 80 36.73 -8.23 22.99
C ALA A 80 36.24 -8.83 21.66
N ASN A 81 34.97 -8.61 21.29
CA ASN A 81 34.45 -9.05 20.00
C ASN A 81 33.43 -8.07 19.42
N ALA A 82 33.65 -7.62 18.18
CA ALA A 82 32.75 -6.70 17.51
C ALA A 82 31.49 -7.37 16.94
N SER A 83 31.37 -8.70 16.93
CA SER A 83 30.26 -9.44 16.32
C SER A 83 29.52 -10.38 17.27
N ALA A 84 30.22 -10.99 18.23
CA ALA A 84 29.62 -11.86 19.25
C ALA A 84 29.36 -11.06 20.55
N PRO A 85 28.17 -11.14 21.14
CA PRO A 85 27.82 -10.37 22.34
C PRO A 85 28.43 -10.96 23.61
N THR A 86 28.84 -10.09 24.52
CA THR A 86 29.02 -10.43 25.95
C THR A 86 27.71 -10.16 26.67
N THR A 87 27.21 -11.13 27.42
CA THR A 87 25.84 -11.15 27.96
C THR A 87 25.82 -11.47 29.45
N ILE A 88 24.78 -11.03 30.17
CA ILE A 88 24.46 -11.50 31.52
C ILE A 88 22.94 -11.60 31.69
N LEU A 89 22.45 -12.69 32.31
CA LEU A 89 21.04 -12.85 32.65
C LEU A 89 20.75 -12.54 34.11
N LEU A 90 19.52 -12.07 34.33
CA LEU A 90 18.90 -11.91 35.63
C LEU A 90 18.53 -13.28 36.25
N PRO A 91 18.17 -13.30 37.55
CA PRO A 91 17.73 -14.51 38.24
C PRO A 91 16.55 -15.25 37.59
N GLN A 92 16.60 -16.59 37.64
CA GLN A 92 15.64 -17.51 36.99
C GLN A 92 14.18 -17.34 37.44
N ASN A 93 13.91 -16.75 38.61
CA ASN A 93 12.54 -16.51 39.07
C ASN A 93 11.75 -15.51 38.19
N LEU A 94 12.43 -14.75 37.33
CA LEU A 94 11.81 -13.86 36.35
C LEU A 94 11.38 -14.57 35.04
N GLU A 95 11.85 -15.79 34.78
CA GLU A 95 11.60 -16.50 33.50
C GLU A 95 10.12 -16.87 33.24
N LYS A 96 9.26 -16.76 34.26
CA LYS A 96 7.83 -17.10 34.18
C LYS A 96 6.94 -15.93 33.75
N GLN A 97 7.50 -14.74 33.56
CA GLN A 97 6.73 -13.50 33.38
C GLN A 97 6.38 -13.28 31.92
N GLN A 98 5.10 -13.10 31.61
CA GLN A 98 4.62 -12.77 30.25
C GLN A 98 4.22 -11.29 30.09
N ASN A 99 4.02 -10.57 31.19
CA ASN A 99 3.71 -9.14 31.19
C ASN A 99 4.58 -8.45 32.26
N TYR A 100 5.54 -7.65 31.83
CA TYR A 100 6.47 -6.99 32.74
C TYR A 100 6.98 -5.67 32.18
N ARG A 101 7.43 -4.79 33.07
CA ARG A 101 8.16 -3.56 32.75
C ARG A 101 9.57 -3.64 33.30
N ILE A 102 10.57 -3.29 32.49
CA ILE A 102 11.98 -3.20 32.86
C ILE A 102 12.38 -1.72 32.78
N ASP A 103 12.76 -1.10 33.90
CA ASP A 103 13.33 0.25 33.94
C ASP A 103 14.78 0.19 34.42
N PHE A 104 15.70 0.85 33.72
CA PHE A 104 17.11 0.84 34.10
C PHE A 104 17.84 2.16 33.75
N GLU A 105 18.88 2.48 34.54
CA GLU A 105 19.79 3.59 34.27
C GLU A 105 21.13 3.07 33.75
N PHE A 106 21.58 3.57 32.60
CA PHE A 106 22.75 3.07 31.89
C PHE A 106 23.56 4.17 31.20
N THR A 107 24.77 3.82 30.75
CA THR A 107 25.56 4.58 29.78
C THR A 107 26.33 3.62 28.88
N LEU A 108 26.79 4.11 27.72
CA LEU A 108 27.62 3.36 26.78
C LEU A 108 29.02 3.99 26.74
N ASP A 109 30.05 3.17 26.89
CA ASP A 109 31.44 3.64 27.01
C ASP A 109 32.40 2.87 26.09
N GLN A 110 33.48 3.55 25.70
CA GLN A 110 34.58 3.03 24.87
C GLN A 110 34.14 2.17 23.65
N PRO A 111 33.26 2.68 22.76
CA PRO A 111 32.84 1.93 21.59
C PRO A 111 33.96 1.80 20.56
N VAL A 112 34.25 0.56 20.13
CA VAL A 112 35.28 0.25 19.12
C VAL A 112 34.96 0.91 17.77
N ASN A 113 33.67 1.13 17.48
CA ASN A 113 33.20 2.11 16.51
C ASN A 113 31.74 2.50 16.77
N ARG A 114 31.29 3.60 16.15
CA ARG A 114 29.94 4.18 16.36
C ARG A 114 28.76 3.25 16.09
N SER A 115 28.94 2.19 15.28
CA SER A 115 27.87 1.20 15.01
C SER A 115 27.66 0.17 16.12
N ARG A 116 28.59 0.06 17.08
CA ARG A 116 28.54 -0.89 18.20
C ARG A 116 27.47 -0.50 19.22
N TRP A 117 27.02 -1.47 20.03
CA TRP A 117 25.79 -1.35 20.79
C TRP A 117 25.81 -2.07 22.14
N GLY A 118 24.97 -1.56 23.05
CA GLY A 118 24.47 -2.27 24.22
C GLY A 118 22.97 -2.57 24.04
N SER A 119 22.42 -3.52 24.79
CA SER A 119 21.01 -3.89 24.70
C SER A 119 20.45 -4.49 25.97
N VAL A 120 19.12 -4.39 26.13
CA VAL A 120 18.35 -5.34 26.94
C VAL A 120 17.93 -6.49 26.05
N ILE A 121 18.07 -7.72 26.53
CA ILE A 121 17.54 -8.92 25.88
C ILE A 121 16.43 -9.54 26.74
N TYR A 122 15.40 -10.08 26.10
CA TYR A 122 14.25 -10.66 26.78
C TYR A 122 13.60 -11.78 25.96
N ASP A 123 12.75 -12.59 26.60
CA ASP A 123 12.30 -13.90 26.12
C ASP A 123 13.48 -14.85 25.82
N VAL A 124 14.50 -14.81 26.67
CA VAL A 124 15.75 -15.55 26.49
C VAL A 124 15.57 -16.98 26.98
N THR A 125 15.76 -17.97 26.10
CA THR A 125 15.76 -19.39 26.49
C THR A 125 17.19 -19.94 26.59
N GLU A 126 17.65 -20.18 27.82
CA GLU A 126 18.96 -20.80 28.09
C GLU A 126 18.91 -22.33 27.87
N THR A 127 19.96 -22.88 27.27
CA THR A 127 20.19 -24.33 27.17
C THR A 127 21.63 -24.62 27.56
N GLN A 128 21.84 -25.48 28.57
CA GLN A 128 23.16 -25.98 28.99
C GLN A 128 24.22 -24.89 29.31
N GLY A 129 23.83 -23.77 29.95
CA GLY A 129 24.78 -22.71 30.36
C GLY A 129 25.22 -21.76 29.24
N VAL A 130 24.56 -21.84 28.08
CA VAL A 130 24.85 -21.07 26.86
C VAL A 130 23.62 -20.26 26.45
N ILE A 131 23.85 -19.00 26.07
CA ILE A 131 22.83 -17.95 26.02
C ILE A 131 22.93 -17.21 24.66
N PRO A 132 21.81 -17.11 23.90
CA PRO A 132 21.42 -18.25 23.08
C PRO A 132 20.97 -17.87 21.66
N ASN A 133 20.54 -18.86 20.88
CA ASN A 133 20.04 -18.67 19.52
C ASN A 133 18.57 -18.21 19.41
N SER A 134 17.85 -17.79 20.46
CA SER A 134 16.56 -17.09 20.26
C SER A 134 16.20 -16.14 21.40
N TYR A 135 15.93 -14.88 21.08
CA TYR A 135 15.50 -13.82 22.02
C TYR A 135 15.05 -12.56 21.28
N TYR A 136 14.34 -11.66 21.97
CA TYR A 136 14.11 -10.28 21.54
C TYR A 136 15.14 -9.33 22.18
N GLN A 137 15.43 -8.21 21.51
CA GLN A 137 16.34 -7.20 22.03
C GLN A 137 15.86 -5.76 21.78
N PHE A 138 16.17 -4.88 22.72
CA PHE A 138 16.20 -3.43 22.54
C PHE A 138 17.64 -2.97 22.35
N THR A 139 18.02 -2.70 21.11
CA THR A 139 19.38 -2.31 20.72
C THR A 139 19.56 -0.80 20.87
N LEU A 140 20.68 -0.40 21.47
CA LEU A 140 21.08 0.99 21.68
C LEU A 140 22.51 1.14 21.13
N ARG A 141 22.66 1.70 19.93
CA ARG A 141 23.97 1.96 19.30
C ARG A 141 24.65 3.17 19.93
N ALA A 142 25.98 3.25 19.85
CA ALA A 142 26.69 4.47 20.26
C ALA A 142 26.25 5.70 19.42
N ASP A 143 25.88 5.48 18.15
CA ASP A 143 25.28 6.49 17.26
C ASP A 143 23.73 6.50 17.37
N THR A 144 23.15 6.69 18.57
CA THR A 144 21.69 6.61 18.77
C THR A 144 20.87 7.60 17.92
N SER A 145 21.46 8.70 17.43
CA SER A 145 20.79 9.67 16.55
C SER A 145 20.62 9.22 15.09
N ALA A 146 21.35 8.20 14.64
CA ALA A 146 21.18 7.62 13.32
C ALA A 146 19.77 7.02 13.16
N LYS A 147 19.26 6.86 11.92
CA LYS A 147 17.91 6.30 11.68
C LYS A 147 17.69 4.95 12.36
N ASN A 148 18.74 4.16 12.50
CA ASN A 148 18.75 2.87 13.20
C ASN A 148 19.57 2.87 14.50
N GLY A 149 19.71 4.05 15.13
CA GLY A 149 20.44 4.21 16.38
C GLY A 149 19.80 3.45 17.55
N THR A 150 18.48 3.25 17.51
CA THR A 150 17.76 2.27 18.34
C THR A 150 17.02 1.26 17.47
N GLU A 151 16.95 -0.01 17.90
CA GLU A 151 16.37 -1.10 17.10
C GLU A 151 15.63 -2.11 18.00
N PHE A 152 14.38 -2.44 17.67
CA PHE A 152 13.74 -3.67 18.13
C PHE A 152 14.09 -4.80 17.16
N GLY A 153 14.79 -5.80 17.67
CA GLY A 153 15.23 -6.96 16.89
C GLY A 153 14.91 -8.28 17.58
N ARG A 154 14.88 -9.35 16.79
CA ARG A 154 14.80 -10.72 17.28
C ARG A 154 15.96 -11.55 16.73
N ARG A 155 16.64 -12.27 17.62
CA ARG A 155 17.52 -13.39 17.26
C ARG A 155 16.63 -14.61 16.98
N LYS A 156 16.74 -15.22 15.81
CA LYS A 156 16.00 -16.44 15.43
C LYS A 156 16.81 -17.70 15.73
N SER A 157 16.11 -18.81 16.01
CA SER A 157 16.67 -20.14 16.36
C SER A 157 17.80 -20.64 15.46
N ASN A 158 17.83 -20.21 14.19
CA ASN A 158 18.86 -20.51 13.20
C ASN A 158 20.08 -19.56 13.23
N GLY A 159 20.20 -18.68 14.22
CA GLY A 159 21.28 -17.69 14.32
C GLY A 159 21.15 -16.50 13.34
N SER A 160 19.99 -16.29 12.71
CA SER A 160 19.73 -15.07 11.92
C SER A 160 19.16 -13.93 12.78
N TRP A 161 19.32 -12.70 12.30
CA TRP A 161 18.69 -11.51 12.89
C TRP A 161 17.42 -11.13 12.12
N ASP A 162 16.42 -10.66 12.84
CA ASP A 162 15.18 -10.10 12.33
C ASP A 162 15.00 -8.71 12.96
N VAL A 163 15.44 -7.66 12.27
CA VAL A 163 15.31 -6.27 12.76
C VAL A 163 13.96 -5.74 12.30
N ILE A 164 13.04 -5.57 13.24
CA ILE A 164 11.60 -5.37 12.96
C ILE A 164 11.24 -3.89 12.91
N GLU A 165 11.79 -3.08 13.81
CA GLU A 165 11.54 -1.63 13.87
C GLU A 165 12.82 -0.90 14.29
N THR A 166 13.10 0.25 13.68
CA THR A 166 14.28 1.07 13.97
C THR A 166 13.90 2.55 14.11
N LYS A 167 14.58 3.27 15.01
CA LYS A 167 14.33 4.70 15.21
C LYS A 167 15.59 5.42 15.72
N GLY A 168 15.80 6.64 15.24
CA GLY A 168 16.79 7.56 15.80
C GLY A 168 16.26 8.27 17.05
N TYR A 169 17.13 8.40 18.05
CA TYR A 169 16.94 9.24 19.22
C TYR A 169 17.31 10.70 18.92
N SER A 170 16.99 11.63 19.83
CA SER A 170 17.29 13.06 19.65
C SER A 170 18.78 13.39 19.69
N GLU A 171 19.60 12.54 20.32
CA GLU A 171 21.04 12.72 20.46
C GLU A 171 21.78 11.36 20.43
N ASN A 172 23.12 11.42 20.44
CA ASN A 172 23.96 10.24 20.67
C ASN A 172 24.14 9.99 22.16
N ILE A 173 24.28 8.73 22.57
CA ILE A 173 24.57 8.41 23.97
C ILE A 173 26.02 8.76 24.27
N HIS A 174 26.20 9.71 25.19
CA HIS A 174 27.53 10.19 25.59
C HIS A 174 28.10 9.37 26.77
N PRO A 175 29.38 8.97 26.72
CA PRO A 175 30.06 8.36 27.87
C PRO A 175 29.98 9.25 29.11
N ASN A 176 29.82 8.63 30.28
CA ASN A 176 29.64 9.27 31.59
C ASN A 176 28.33 10.07 31.78
N GLN A 177 27.50 10.25 30.74
CA GLN A 177 26.13 10.73 30.86
C GLN A 177 25.19 9.54 31.10
N TRP A 178 24.31 9.65 32.11
CA TRP A 178 23.37 8.59 32.48
C TRP A 178 22.02 8.77 31.79
N TYR A 179 21.57 7.71 31.13
CA TYR A 179 20.30 7.63 30.40
C TYR A 179 19.36 6.67 31.11
N LYS A 180 18.05 6.88 30.96
CA LYS A 180 17.00 5.96 31.40
C LYS A 180 16.39 5.25 30.21
N ALA A 181 16.22 3.94 30.30
CA ALA A 181 15.48 3.18 29.30
C ALA A 181 14.41 2.31 29.96
N SER A 182 13.30 2.13 29.25
CA SER A 182 12.16 1.31 29.68
C SER A 182 11.75 0.35 28.58
N ILE A 183 11.45 -0.90 28.96
CA ILE A 183 10.80 -1.91 28.12
C ILE A 183 9.48 -2.26 28.80
N VAL A 184 8.37 -2.19 28.10
CA VAL A 184 7.04 -2.55 28.61
C VAL A 184 6.43 -3.64 27.73
N VAL A 185 6.31 -4.85 28.27
CA VAL A 185 5.69 -5.99 27.59
C VAL A 185 4.30 -6.24 28.16
N SER A 186 3.30 -6.32 27.29
CA SER A 186 1.92 -6.68 27.66
C SER A 186 1.26 -7.47 26.53
N GLY A 187 0.87 -8.71 26.81
CA GLY A 187 0.31 -9.64 25.84
C GLY A 187 1.29 -9.94 24.70
N GLN A 188 0.87 -9.66 23.47
CA GLN A 188 1.66 -9.83 22.24
C GLN A 188 2.18 -8.47 21.72
N ARG A 189 2.57 -7.57 22.63
CA ARG A 189 3.05 -6.24 22.28
C ARG A 189 4.17 -5.76 23.21
N VAL A 190 5.10 -5.00 22.66
CA VAL A 190 6.17 -4.33 23.41
C VAL A 190 6.27 -2.85 23.06
N GLN A 191 6.57 -2.03 24.06
CA GLN A 191 7.01 -0.64 23.89
C GLN A 191 8.42 -0.47 24.46
N HIS A 192 9.26 0.27 23.74
CA HIS A 192 10.58 0.69 24.19
C HIS A 192 10.62 2.20 24.39
N TYR A 193 11.30 2.67 25.43
CA TYR A 193 11.51 4.10 25.70
C TYR A 193 12.98 4.40 26.01
N LEU A 194 13.42 5.59 25.62
CA LEU A 194 14.71 6.18 25.99
C LEU A 194 14.44 7.61 26.49
N ASN A 195 14.80 7.90 27.74
CA ASN A 195 14.46 9.12 28.48
C ASN A 195 12.98 9.55 28.30
N ASN A 196 12.05 8.62 28.54
CA ASN A 196 10.60 8.76 28.37
C ASN A 196 10.11 9.01 26.92
N GLN A 197 10.99 9.14 25.93
CA GLN A 197 10.60 9.21 24.52
C GLN A 197 10.36 7.78 23.98
N LEU A 198 9.19 7.55 23.38
CA LEU A 198 8.82 6.27 22.77
C LEU A 198 9.71 5.97 21.56
N MET A 199 10.45 4.86 21.62
CA MET A 199 11.38 4.39 20.58
C MET A 199 10.71 3.41 19.60
N GLN A 200 10.12 2.34 20.10
CA GLN A 200 9.38 1.33 19.31
C GLN A 200 8.06 1.00 20.00
N ASP A 201 7.03 0.64 19.21
CA ASP A 201 5.72 0.20 19.71
C ASP A 201 5.11 -0.82 18.74
N THR A 202 5.26 -2.10 19.07
CA THR A 202 5.19 -3.16 18.04
C THR A 202 4.72 -4.50 18.57
N GLU A 203 4.23 -5.34 17.66
CA GLU A 203 3.66 -6.65 17.95
C GLU A 203 4.75 -7.72 18.01
N ILE A 204 4.67 -8.60 19.01
CA ILE A 204 5.61 -9.69 19.26
C ILE A 204 4.85 -11.03 19.25
N GLU A 205 5.53 -12.14 18.95
CA GLU A 205 4.93 -13.45 19.23
C GLU A 205 4.71 -13.60 20.74
N LYS A 206 3.72 -14.41 21.12
CA LYS A 206 3.55 -14.89 22.50
C LYS A 206 4.88 -15.38 23.05
N LEU A 207 5.31 -14.78 24.16
CA LEU A 207 6.58 -15.12 24.81
C LEU A 207 6.62 -16.58 25.29
N SER A 208 7.83 -17.12 25.36
CA SER A 208 8.12 -18.45 25.85
C SER A 208 7.71 -18.62 27.32
N ALA A 209 7.28 -19.82 27.71
CA ALA A 209 6.88 -20.10 29.10
C ALA A 209 8.04 -20.06 30.12
N LYS A 210 9.29 -19.90 29.64
CA LYS A 210 10.54 -19.77 30.40
C LYS A 210 11.44 -18.67 29.80
N GLY A 211 10.85 -17.55 29.40
CA GLY A 211 11.55 -16.44 28.76
C GLY A 211 12.30 -15.56 29.77
N GLY A 212 13.62 -15.68 29.82
CA GLY A 212 14.48 -14.87 30.70
C GLY A 212 14.68 -13.42 30.24
N ILE A 213 15.29 -12.63 31.13
CA ILE A 213 15.67 -11.22 30.91
C ILE A 213 17.17 -11.09 31.14
N GLY A 214 17.85 -10.26 30.35
CA GLY A 214 19.27 -10.00 30.47
C GLY A 214 19.72 -8.71 29.79
N PHE A 215 21.03 -8.52 29.79
CA PHE A 215 21.71 -7.43 29.08
C PHE A 215 22.84 -7.99 28.23
N SER A 216 23.13 -7.32 27.12
CA SER A 216 24.21 -7.69 26.21
C SER A 216 24.95 -6.46 25.68
N ALA A 217 26.23 -6.63 25.35
CA ALA A 217 27.04 -5.61 24.70
C ALA A 217 27.94 -6.25 23.63
N THR A 218 28.12 -5.54 22.51
CA THR A 218 28.97 -5.99 21.40
C THR A 218 29.84 -4.84 20.91
N GLY A 219 31.16 -4.93 21.09
CA GLY A 219 32.12 -3.91 20.67
C GLY A 219 32.08 -2.59 21.45
N LEU A 220 31.52 -2.57 22.67
CA LEU A 220 31.54 -1.44 23.61
C LEU A 220 31.38 -1.94 25.06
N ILE A 221 31.48 -1.05 26.04
CA ILE A 221 31.10 -1.34 27.44
C ILE A 221 29.69 -0.80 27.70
N LEU A 222 28.75 -1.67 28.06
CA LEU A 222 27.45 -1.27 28.62
C LEU A 222 27.58 -1.18 30.15
N LYS A 223 27.35 0.01 30.70
CA LYS A 223 27.41 0.28 32.15
C LYS A 223 26.01 0.48 32.70
N ILE A 224 25.66 -0.19 33.80
CA ILE A 224 24.32 -0.13 34.43
C ILE A 224 24.45 0.26 35.91
N LYS A 225 23.70 1.28 36.32
CA LYS A 225 23.70 1.82 37.69
C LYS A 225 22.62 1.22 38.57
N LYS A 226 21.42 1.05 38.02
CA LYS A 226 20.29 0.40 38.69
C LYS A 226 19.28 -0.15 37.68
N LEU A 227 18.48 -1.10 38.15
CA LEU A 227 17.45 -1.82 37.42
C LEU A 227 16.24 -2.02 38.35
N HIS A 228 15.04 -1.91 37.79
CA HIS A 228 13.77 -2.28 38.42
C HIS A 228 12.92 -3.07 37.42
N VAL A 229 12.40 -4.22 37.82
CA VAL A 229 11.44 -5.03 37.06
C VAL A 229 10.11 -5.04 37.79
N PHE A 230 9.02 -4.74 37.08
CA PHE A 230 7.65 -4.67 37.61
C PHE A 230 6.70 -5.62 36.87
N GLU A 231 5.62 -6.02 37.52
CA GLU A 231 4.49 -6.72 36.89
C GLU A 231 3.66 -5.72 36.07
N GLN A 232 3.43 -6.00 34.78
CA GLN A 232 2.70 -5.11 33.87
C GLN A 232 1.24 -5.57 33.73
N VAL A 233 0.39 -5.16 34.67
CA VAL A 233 -1.03 -5.58 34.71
C VAL A 233 -1.95 -4.75 33.79
N SER A 234 -1.58 -3.51 33.45
CA SER A 234 -2.37 -2.68 32.53
C SER A 234 -2.04 -3.03 31.07
N THR A 235 -3.08 -3.11 30.25
CA THR A 235 -2.95 -3.21 28.80
C THR A 235 -2.32 -1.94 28.23
N LEU A 236 -1.51 -2.09 27.17
CA LEU A 236 -0.92 -0.95 26.48
C LEU A 236 -1.99 -0.15 25.71
N PRO A 237 -1.95 1.21 25.74
CA PRO A 237 -2.90 2.04 24.99
C PRO A 237 -2.90 1.68 23.50
N GLU A 238 -4.05 1.67 22.82
CA GLU A 238 -4.14 1.24 21.42
C GLU A 238 -3.07 1.87 20.51
N LEU A 239 -2.62 1.10 19.51
CA LEU A 239 -1.66 1.57 18.52
C LEU A 239 -2.28 2.70 17.69
N LYS A 240 -2.00 3.95 18.09
CA LYS A 240 -2.43 5.20 17.42
C LYS A 240 -1.92 5.37 15.97
N ASN A 241 -1.31 4.33 15.40
CA ASN A 241 -0.55 4.34 14.16
C ASN A 241 -0.85 3.12 13.25
N LYS A 242 -2.07 2.58 13.28
CA LYS A 242 -2.52 1.54 12.33
C LYS A 242 -3.48 2.11 11.29
N ALA A 243 -3.42 1.57 10.08
CA ALA A 243 -4.52 1.73 9.14
C ALA A 243 -5.79 1.04 9.69
N SER A 244 -6.97 1.55 9.36
CA SER A 244 -8.26 0.99 9.79
C SER A 244 -8.40 -0.46 9.34
N GLN A 245 -8.84 -1.34 10.24
CA GLN A 245 -9.29 -2.69 9.88
C GLN A 245 -10.64 -2.55 9.18
N VAL A 246 -10.62 -2.55 7.84
CA VAL A 246 -11.85 -2.44 7.05
C VAL A 246 -12.63 -3.76 7.14
N GLN A 247 -13.95 -3.68 7.30
CA GLN A 247 -14.82 -4.86 7.12
C GLN A 247 -14.79 -5.25 5.64
N ASP A 248 -14.35 -6.48 5.36
CA ASP A 248 -14.43 -7.04 4.01
C ASP A 248 -15.81 -7.62 3.75
N ILE A 249 -16.22 -7.68 2.49
CA ILE A 249 -17.52 -8.20 2.09
C ILE A 249 -17.33 -9.66 1.66
N PRO A 250 -17.89 -10.64 2.40
CA PRO A 250 -17.74 -12.05 2.05
C PRO A 250 -18.22 -12.28 0.61
N SER A 251 -17.27 -12.61 -0.26
CA SER A 251 -17.51 -12.84 -1.68
C SER A 251 -16.42 -13.75 -2.23
N ASN A 252 -16.67 -14.27 -3.42
CA ASN A 252 -15.79 -15.20 -4.14
C ASN A 252 -14.97 -14.51 -5.25
N VAL A 253 -14.98 -13.17 -5.27
CA VAL A 253 -14.41 -12.32 -6.31
C VAL A 253 -13.02 -11.86 -5.90
N GLY A 254 -12.00 -12.12 -6.73
CA GLY A 254 -10.63 -11.62 -6.51
C GLY A 254 -10.58 -10.09 -6.54
N LEU A 255 -10.02 -9.46 -5.50
CA LEU A 255 -10.06 -8.02 -5.25
C LEU A 255 -11.43 -7.41 -5.55
N ALA A 256 -12.47 -7.92 -4.90
CA ALA A 256 -13.85 -7.42 -5.00
C ALA A 256 -13.93 -5.87 -4.88
N PRO A 257 -14.81 -5.21 -5.66
CA PRO A 257 -14.94 -3.75 -5.63
C PRO A 257 -15.31 -3.23 -4.24
N THR A 258 -14.75 -2.07 -3.91
CA THR A 258 -15.04 -1.36 -2.66
C THR A 258 -16.46 -0.80 -2.70
N ILE A 259 -17.32 -1.23 -1.79
CA ILE A 259 -18.67 -0.67 -1.66
C ILE A 259 -18.63 0.49 -0.67
N ILE A 260 -19.04 1.68 -1.14
CA ILE A 260 -19.07 2.93 -0.37
C ILE A 260 -20.54 3.32 -0.14
N GLN A 261 -21.01 3.22 1.10
CA GLN A 261 -22.37 3.61 1.48
C GLN A 261 -22.48 5.13 1.58
N THR A 262 -23.32 5.75 0.77
CA THR A 262 -23.80 7.12 1.01
C THR A 262 -24.68 7.14 2.25
N ILE A 263 -24.33 7.96 3.24
CA ILE A 263 -25.16 8.14 4.45
C ILE A 263 -26.33 9.07 4.12
N VAL A 264 -27.55 8.65 4.47
CA VAL A 264 -28.81 9.35 4.15
C VAL A 264 -29.63 9.74 5.38
N SER A 265 -29.22 9.28 6.56
CA SER A 265 -29.71 9.68 7.89
C SER A 265 -28.76 9.14 8.97
N ALA A 266 -28.77 9.71 10.18
CA ALA A 266 -28.00 9.18 11.32
C ALA A 266 -28.39 7.73 11.72
N ASN A 267 -29.63 7.31 11.41
CA ASN A 267 -30.13 5.95 11.61
C ASN A 267 -29.99 5.05 10.37
N SER A 268 -29.20 5.46 9.37
CA SER A 268 -28.74 4.54 8.32
C SER A 268 -27.99 3.42 9.03
N ALA A 269 -28.58 2.23 9.12
CA ALA A 269 -27.95 1.10 9.79
C ALA A 269 -26.51 0.92 9.28
N MET A 270 -25.59 0.54 10.18
CA MET A 270 -24.18 0.30 9.84
C MET A 270 -24.08 -0.92 8.92
N ASN A 271 -24.38 -0.67 7.65
CA ASN A 271 -24.60 -1.67 6.62
C ASN A 271 -23.28 -2.27 6.13
N ILE A 272 -23.40 -3.40 5.43
CA ILE A 272 -22.30 -4.11 4.81
C ILE A 272 -21.70 -3.25 3.69
N ALA A 273 -20.67 -2.47 4.05
CA ALA A 273 -19.98 -1.54 3.17
C ALA A 273 -18.55 -1.30 3.68
N ASN A 274 -17.56 -1.27 2.79
CA ASN A 274 -16.17 -1.07 3.18
C ASN A 274 -15.89 0.39 3.59
N GLN A 275 -16.69 1.33 3.08
CA GLN A 275 -16.53 2.77 3.28
C GLN A 275 -17.86 3.47 3.47
N GLN A 276 -17.82 4.68 4.02
CA GLN A 276 -18.97 5.55 4.21
C GLN A 276 -18.67 6.92 3.61
N TYR A 277 -19.60 7.42 2.78
CA TYR A 277 -19.51 8.73 2.15
C TYR A 277 -20.30 9.76 2.96
N TYR A 278 -19.65 10.89 3.23
CA TYR A 278 -20.18 12.05 3.92
C TYR A 278 -19.81 13.34 3.17
N GLN A 279 -20.58 14.40 3.38
CA GLN A 279 -20.12 15.76 3.19
C GLN A 279 -19.34 16.20 4.44
N LEU A 280 -18.29 17.02 4.28
CA LEU A 280 -17.50 17.55 5.39
C LEU A 280 -17.60 19.09 5.41
N ASP A 281 -17.95 19.67 6.56
CA ASP A 281 -17.96 21.13 6.75
C ASP A 281 -16.65 21.66 7.36
N ALA A 282 -16.50 22.99 7.42
CA ALA A 282 -15.30 23.64 7.97
C ALA A 282 -15.15 23.50 9.50
N ASN A 283 -16.18 23.01 10.20
CA ASN A 283 -16.13 22.63 11.61
C ASN A 283 -15.78 21.15 11.78
N LEU A 284 -15.45 20.43 10.69
CA LEU A 284 -15.16 18.99 10.64
C LEU A 284 -16.35 18.11 11.06
N ASN A 285 -17.57 18.59 10.87
CA ASN A 285 -18.78 17.80 10.99
C ASN A 285 -18.96 16.86 9.78
N LEU A 286 -19.30 15.61 10.05
CA LEU A 286 -19.78 14.66 9.07
C LEU A 286 -21.26 14.90 8.83
N ILE A 287 -21.59 15.32 7.61
CA ILE A 287 -22.92 15.68 7.17
C ILE A 287 -23.44 14.62 6.18
N ASP A 288 -24.69 14.20 6.31
CA ASP A 288 -25.31 13.23 5.42
C ASP A 288 -25.72 13.82 4.05
N GLN A 289 -26.31 13.01 3.18
CA GLN A 289 -26.83 13.46 1.88
C GLN A 289 -27.97 14.49 2.00
N ALA A 290 -28.73 14.48 3.10
CA ALA A 290 -29.83 15.41 3.36
C ALA A 290 -29.40 16.73 4.01
N GLY A 291 -28.09 16.89 4.30
CA GLY A 291 -27.55 18.09 4.94
C GLY A 291 -27.64 18.07 6.47
N GLN A 292 -27.95 16.93 7.09
CA GLN A 292 -28.04 16.79 8.54
C GLN A 292 -26.70 16.38 9.17
N LEU A 293 -26.44 16.88 10.37
CA LEU A 293 -25.30 16.47 11.19
C LEU A 293 -25.45 15.00 11.61
N VAL A 294 -24.44 14.19 11.30
CA VAL A 294 -24.34 12.80 11.77
C VAL A 294 -23.49 12.74 13.04
N GLU A 295 -22.24 13.19 12.95
CA GLU A 295 -21.29 13.28 14.06
C GLU A 295 -20.11 14.19 13.68
N HIS A 296 -19.15 14.40 14.60
CA HIS A 296 -17.91 15.12 14.31
C HIS A 296 -16.80 14.15 13.89
N LEU A 297 -15.95 14.51 12.93
CA LEU A 297 -14.89 13.64 12.37
C LEU A 297 -13.96 13.05 13.45
N GLN A 298 -13.70 13.78 14.53
CA GLN A 298 -12.91 13.26 15.66
C GLN A 298 -13.55 12.09 16.40
N HIS A 299 -14.88 12.06 16.50
CA HIS A 299 -15.59 10.95 17.15
C HIS A 299 -15.51 9.70 16.27
N TYR A 300 -15.80 9.84 14.98
CA TYR A 300 -15.61 8.80 13.97
C TYR A 300 -14.17 8.24 13.94
N LEU A 301 -13.16 9.12 13.98
CA LEU A 301 -11.76 8.70 13.95
C LEU A 301 -11.26 8.03 15.24
N ASN A 302 -11.84 8.34 16.40
CA ASN A 302 -11.49 7.74 17.69
C ASN A 302 -12.40 6.59 18.11
N ASN A 303 -13.38 6.20 17.29
CA ASN A 303 -14.24 5.04 17.56
C ASN A 303 -13.41 3.74 17.41
N PRO A 304 -13.14 2.98 18.50
CA PRO A 304 -12.35 1.75 18.44
C PRO A 304 -13.08 0.60 17.73
N LYS A 305 -14.39 0.76 17.48
CA LYS A 305 -15.22 -0.15 16.68
C LYS A 305 -15.32 0.27 15.20
N ARG A 306 -14.59 1.31 14.75
CA ARG A 306 -14.60 1.72 13.33
C ARG A 306 -14.06 0.58 12.45
N GLN A 307 -14.90 0.12 11.54
CA GLN A 307 -14.55 -0.88 10.52
C GLN A 307 -14.69 -0.33 9.08
N THR A 308 -14.79 0.98 8.92
CA THR A 308 -14.95 1.66 7.64
C THR A 308 -13.86 2.72 7.44
N ILE A 309 -13.65 3.14 6.19
CA ILE A 309 -12.92 4.36 5.84
C ILE A 309 -13.94 5.43 5.44
N ALA A 310 -13.72 6.68 5.88
CA ALA A 310 -14.53 7.80 5.46
C ALA A 310 -14.08 8.33 4.09
N VAL A 311 -15.05 8.50 3.18
CA VAL A 311 -14.92 9.28 1.95
C VAL A 311 -15.61 10.61 2.18
N LEU A 312 -14.86 11.71 2.13
CA LEU A 312 -15.33 13.03 2.55
C LEU A 312 -15.39 13.98 1.35
N GLU A 313 -16.59 14.40 0.96
CA GLU A 313 -16.78 15.44 -0.06
C GLU A 313 -16.34 16.80 0.51
N VAL A 314 -15.32 17.40 -0.12
CA VAL A 314 -14.77 18.71 0.21
C VAL A 314 -15.04 19.70 -0.91
N LYS A 315 -15.58 20.87 -0.56
CA LYS A 315 -16.10 21.87 -1.52
C LYS A 315 -15.28 23.16 -1.56
N ASP A 316 -14.56 23.47 -0.50
CA ASP A 316 -13.81 24.72 -0.33
C ASP A 316 -12.48 24.52 0.42
N ILE A 317 -11.71 25.61 0.52
CA ILE A 317 -10.37 25.63 1.11
C ILE A 317 -10.40 25.70 2.64
N GLN A 318 -11.48 26.21 3.23
CA GLN A 318 -11.64 26.34 4.68
C GLN A 318 -11.69 24.97 5.35
N VAL A 319 -12.38 23.99 4.73
CA VAL A 319 -12.37 22.58 5.17
C VAL A 319 -10.94 22.00 5.20
N LEU A 320 -10.11 22.35 4.21
CA LEU A 320 -8.73 21.83 4.11
C LEU A 320 -7.79 22.45 5.15
N GLU A 321 -7.93 23.74 5.45
CA GLU A 321 -7.19 24.39 6.54
C GLU A 321 -7.62 23.84 7.92
N ALA A 322 -8.92 23.57 8.12
CA ALA A 322 -9.41 22.89 9.32
C ALA A 322 -8.80 21.48 9.48
N LEU A 323 -8.80 20.67 8.39
CA LEU A 323 -8.16 19.35 8.37
C LEU A 323 -6.64 19.40 8.65
N LYS A 324 -5.94 20.41 8.13
CA LYS A 324 -4.50 20.65 8.36
C LYS A 324 -4.18 21.04 9.81
N LEU A 325 -5.05 21.82 10.48
CA LEU A 325 -4.90 22.09 11.91
C LEU A 325 -5.17 20.83 12.73
N PHE A 326 -6.23 20.11 12.39
CA PHE A 326 -6.64 18.86 13.04
C PHE A 326 -5.62 17.74 12.90
N SER A 327 -4.94 17.63 11.75
CA SER A 327 -3.88 16.63 11.52
C SER A 327 -2.65 16.78 12.40
N LYS A 328 -2.50 17.93 13.11
CA LYS A 328 -1.42 18.12 14.09
C LYS A 328 -1.66 17.33 15.38
N THR A 329 -2.90 16.95 15.68
CA THR A 329 -3.28 16.26 16.91
C THR A 329 -3.95 14.92 16.68
N GLN A 330 -4.50 14.65 15.49
CA GLN A 330 -5.19 13.40 15.13
C GLN A 330 -4.61 12.79 13.84
N ASP A 331 -4.54 11.47 13.76
CA ASP A 331 -4.11 10.77 12.55
C ASP A 331 -5.25 10.72 11.52
N ILE A 332 -5.14 11.54 10.47
CA ILE A 332 -6.06 11.57 9.33
C ILE A 332 -5.54 10.84 8.10
N SER A 333 -4.41 10.12 8.18
CA SER A 333 -3.79 9.47 7.00
C SER A 333 -4.64 8.38 6.34
N ASP A 334 -5.72 7.94 7.01
CA ASP A 334 -6.58 6.87 6.54
C ASP A 334 -8.04 7.29 6.26
N ILE A 335 -8.24 8.52 5.79
CA ILE A 335 -9.46 8.98 5.12
C ILE A 335 -9.21 9.15 3.60
N THR A 336 -10.26 9.41 2.83
CA THR A 336 -10.17 9.77 1.41
C THR A 336 -10.99 11.04 1.16
N LEU A 337 -10.39 12.07 0.58
CA LEU A 337 -11.08 13.29 0.17
C LEU A 337 -11.60 13.17 -1.26
N LEU A 338 -12.78 13.71 -1.51
CA LEU A 338 -13.47 13.68 -2.80
C LEU A 338 -13.85 15.10 -3.18
N SER A 339 -13.60 15.50 -4.42
CA SER A 339 -14.11 16.78 -4.95
C SER A 339 -14.35 16.72 -6.45
N LYS A 340 -15.23 17.61 -6.91
CA LYS A 340 -15.50 17.87 -8.34
C LYS A 340 -14.59 18.96 -8.92
N ASN A 341 -13.75 19.58 -8.08
CA ASN A 341 -12.88 20.69 -8.43
C ASN A 341 -11.41 20.26 -8.29
N GLU A 342 -10.65 20.26 -9.39
CA GLU A 342 -9.25 19.86 -9.39
C GLU A 342 -8.36 20.76 -8.52
N GLU A 343 -8.66 22.05 -8.40
CA GLU A 343 -7.87 22.99 -7.60
C GLU A 343 -8.01 22.70 -6.09
N ILE A 344 -9.20 22.30 -5.64
CA ILE A 344 -9.41 21.86 -4.24
C ILE A 344 -8.57 20.62 -3.94
N LEU A 345 -8.48 19.66 -4.87
CA LEU A 345 -7.66 18.46 -4.68
C LEU A 345 -6.15 18.74 -4.74
N LYS A 346 -5.71 19.67 -5.60
CA LYS A 346 -4.32 20.20 -5.59
C LYS A 346 -3.98 20.87 -4.27
N SER A 347 -4.86 21.72 -3.74
CA SER A 347 -4.69 22.34 -2.42
C SER A 347 -4.69 21.29 -1.30
N ALA A 348 -5.52 20.24 -1.39
CA ALA A 348 -5.51 19.15 -0.42
C ALA A 348 -4.15 18.44 -0.37
N HIS A 349 -3.54 18.15 -1.53
CA HIS A 349 -2.19 17.57 -1.58
C HIS A 349 -1.12 18.48 -0.95
N GLN A 350 -1.29 19.81 -0.99
CA GLN A 350 -0.36 20.76 -0.37
C GLN A 350 -0.58 20.91 1.15
N LEU A 351 -1.84 20.92 1.60
CA LEU A 351 -2.22 21.22 2.98
C LEU A 351 -2.26 19.97 3.88
N VAL A 352 -2.64 18.82 3.32
CA VAL A 352 -2.78 17.53 3.99
C VAL A 352 -2.21 16.39 3.13
N PRO A 353 -0.90 16.43 2.76
CA PRO A 353 -0.26 15.49 1.81
C PRO A 353 -0.35 14.01 2.18
N GLN A 354 -0.68 13.68 3.43
CA GLN A 354 -0.88 12.31 3.91
C GLN A 354 -2.24 11.70 3.52
N VAL A 355 -3.15 12.48 2.93
CA VAL A 355 -4.53 12.08 2.67
C VAL A 355 -4.78 11.80 1.19
N ARG A 356 -5.47 10.68 0.92
CA ARG A 356 -5.87 10.25 -0.43
C ARG A 356 -6.89 11.19 -1.05
N THR A 357 -6.82 11.37 -2.37
CA THR A 357 -7.78 12.20 -3.13
C THR A 357 -8.44 11.42 -4.28
N THR A 358 -9.71 11.76 -4.51
CA THR A 358 -10.60 11.22 -5.55
C THR A 358 -11.21 12.35 -6.36
N LEU A 359 -11.06 12.32 -7.69
CA LEU A 359 -11.71 13.27 -8.59
C LEU A 359 -13.11 12.75 -8.96
N ASP A 360 -14.15 13.52 -8.64
CA ASP A 360 -15.54 13.20 -8.97
C ASP A 360 -15.96 13.85 -10.30
N LEU A 361 -16.11 13.05 -11.35
CA LEU A 361 -16.63 13.47 -12.66
C LEU A 361 -18.04 12.92 -12.91
N SER A 362 -18.71 12.33 -11.91
CA SER A 362 -19.94 11.54 -12.12
C SER A 362 -21.14 12.35 -12.63
N ALA A 363 -21.08 13.68 -12.52
CA ALA A 363 -22.11 14.60 -12.99
C ALA A 363 -21.80 15.25 -14.36
N GLU A 364 -20.61 14.99 -14.93
CA GLU A 364 -20.22 15.59 -16.21
C GLU A 364 -20.79 14.83 -17.42
N LYS A 365 -21.19 15.57 -18.46
CA LYS A 365 -21.69 15.01 -19.73
C LYS A 365 -20.53 14.68 -20.66
N LEU A 366 -19.78 13.63 -20.33
CA LEU A 366 -18.59 13.18 -21.06
C LEU A 366 -18.95 12.20 -22.18
N LYS A 367 -18.33 12.35 -23.35
CA LYS A 367 -18.52 11.44 -24.50
C LYS A 367 -17.67 10.18 -24.32
N ASP A 368 -18.16 9.02 -24.75
CA ASP A 368 -17.36 7.79 -24.73
C ASP A 368 -16.43 7.72 -25.96
N ASN A 369 -15.19 8.16 -25.78
CA ASN A 369 -14.13 8.12 -26.81
C ASN A 369 -12.74 8.33 -26.17
N GLN A 370 -11.69 7.93 -26.88
CA GLN A 370 -10.32 7.99 -26.39
C GLN A 370 -9.83 9.39 -26.01
N GLN A 371 -10.22 10.46 -26.73
CA GLN A 371 -9.81 11.83 -26.38
C GLN A 371 -10.39 12.25 -25.03
N THR A 372 -11.64 11.87 -24.75
CA THR A 372 -12.28 12.10 -23.45
C THR A 372 -11.61 11.28 -22.35
N LEU A 373 -11.30 9.99 -22.57
CA LEU A 373 -10.60 9.17 -21.58
C LEU A 373 -9.17 9.68 -21.27
N SER A 374 -8.44 10.11 -22.31
CA SER A 374 -7.12 10.76 -22.18
C SER A 374 -7.21 12.07 -21.37
N ASN A 375 -8.27 12.83 -21.57
CA ASN A 375 -8.55 14.05 -20.82
C ASN A 375 -8.86 13.75 -19.34
N ILE A 376 -9.58 12.68 -19.04
CA ILE A 376 -9.85 12.22 -17.67
C ILE A 376 -8.55 11.83 -16.95
N LEU A 377 -7.70 11.04 -17.60
CA LEU A 377 -6.37 10.66 -17.06
C LEU A 377 -5.54 11.90 -16.69
N ARG A 378 -5.41 12.85 -17.63
CA ARG A 378 -4.68 14.10 -17.39
C ARG A 378 -5.24 14.88 -16.20
N ARG A 379 -6.56 15.11 -16.16
CA ARG A 379 -7.23 15.88 -15.09
C ARG A 379 -7.03 15.23 -13.73
N THR A 380 -7.23 13.92 -13.62
CA THR A 380 -7.09 13.16 -12.37
C THR A 380 -5.64 13.19 -11.87
N ASN A 381 -4.67 12.96 -12.76
CA ASN A 381 -3.24 13.06 -12.45
C ASN A 381 -2.85 14.46 -11.96
N GLN A 382 -3.29 15.52 -12.65
CA GLN A 382 -3.02 16.92 -12.29
C GLN A 382 -3.75 17.38 -11.01
N ALA A 383 -4.89 16.75 -10.67
CA ALA A 383 -5.61 16.93 -9.41
C ALA A 383 -4.95 16.18 -8.23
N TYR A 384 -3.80 15.56 -8.44
CA TYR A 384 -3.08 14.70 -7.47
C TYR A 384 -3.88 13.47 -7.00
N ALA A 385 -4.88 13.03 -7.77
CA ALA A 385 -5.72 11.88 -7.45
C ALA A 385 -5.23 10.59 -8.14
N ARG A 386 -5.53 9.45 -7.50
CA ARG A 386 -5.32 8.07 -8.03
C ARG A 386 -6.64 7.30 -8.24
N ILE A 387 -7.75 7.96 -7.90
CA ILE A 387 -9.12 7.45 -8.00
C ILE A 387 -9.91 8.47 -8.82
N VAL A 388 -10.65 8.00 -9.82
CA VAL A 388 -11.64 8.83 -10.54
C VAL A 388 -13.03 8.20 -10.42
N ILE A 389 -14.06 9.04 -10.27
CA ILE A 389 -15.45 8.62 -10.38
C ILE A 389 -15.97 9.00 -11.76
N LEU A 390 -16.40 8.01 -12.55
CA LEU A 390 -16.92 8.24 -13.89
C LEU A 390 -18.44 8.49 -13.91
N PRO A 391 -18.96 9.19 -14.93
CA PRO A 391 -20.40 9.24 -15.22
C PRO A 391 -20.88 7.88 -15.77
N GLU A 392 -22.15 7.54 -15.54
CA GLU A 392 -22.72 6.21 -15.83
C GLU A 392 -22.62 5.79 -17.30
N ASN A 393 -22.57 6.73 -18.25
CA ASN A 393 -22.38 6.41 -19.67
C ASN A 393 -20.98 5.90 -20.03
N LEU A 394 -19.99 6.01 -19.12
CA LEU A 394 -18.65 5.44 -19.25
C LEU A 394 -18.47 4.16 -18.42
N ALA A 395 -19.54 3.65 -17.78
CA ALA A 395 -19.54 2.40 -17.03
C ALA A 395 -19.56 1.18 -17.97
N ASN A 396 -18.47 0.99 -18.72
CA ASN A 396 -18.28 -0.17 -19.60
C ASN A 396 -16.84 -0.69 -19.55
N LYS A 397 -16.65 -1.98 -19.86
CA LYS A 397 -15.35 -2.67 -19.75
C LYS A 397 -14.23 -1.96 -20.52
N SER A 398 -14.51 -1.44 -21.72
CA SER A 398 -13.51 -0.78 -22.57
C SER A 398 -12.95 0.48 -21.91
N SER A 399 -13.85 1.38 -21.50
CA SER A 399 -13.50 2.70 -20.99
C SER A 399 -12.92 2.65 -19.57
N ILE A 400 -13.37 1.69 -18.75
CA ILE A 400 -12.78 1.38 -17.45
C ILE A 400 -11.38 0.76 -17.63
N SER A 401 -11.23 -0.24 -18.50
CA SER A 401 -9.93 -0.91 -18.75
C SER A 401 -8.86 0.04 -19.31
N PHE A 402 -9.24 0.95 -20.22
CA PHE A 402 -8.35 1.98 -20.76
C PHE A 402 -7.78 2.88 -19.66
N ILE A 403 -8.60 3.26 -18.67
CA ILE A 403 -8.13 4.06 -17.53
C ILE A 403 -7.29 3.22 -16.56
N GLN A 404 -7.70 1.98 -16.28
CA GLN A 404 -6.99 1.12 -15.32
C GLN A 404 -5.58 0.74 -15.78
N ARG A 405 -5.34 0.50 -17.09
CA ARG A 405 -4.00 0.24 -17.63
C ARG A 405 -3.05 1.45 -17.51
N HIS A 406 -3.60 2.64 -17.31
CA HIS A 406 -2.84 3.86 -17.02
C HIS A 406 -2.59 4.07 -15.51
N LEU A 407 -2.41 2.98 -14.76
CA LEU A 407 -2.05 2.97 -13.34
C LEU A 407 -3.04 3.75 -12.44
N MET A 408 -4.34 3.67 -12.72
CA MET A 408 -5.38 4.44 -12.03
C MET A 408 -6.55 3.54 -11.59
N THR A 409 -7.24 3.90 -10.51
CA THR A 409 -8.45 3.18 -10.08
C THR A 409 -9.72 3.94 -10.46
N VAL A 410 -10.75 3.18 -10.82
CA VAL A 410 -12.02 3.71 -11.34
C VAL A 410 -13.16 3.34 -10.40
N TRP A 411 -13.87 4.35 -9.93
CA TRP A 411 -15.09 4.22 -9.15
C TRP A 411 -16.30 4.67 -9.96
N MET A 412 -17.48 4.26 -9.51
CA MET A 412 -18.78 4.72 -10.03
C MET A 412 -19.63 5.29 -8.90
N LYS A 413 -20.58 6.16 -9.23
CA LYS A 413 -21.67 6.55 -8.34
C LYS A 413 -22.98 6.07 -8.96
N SER A 414 -23.79 5.32 -8.22
CA SER A 414 -25.11 4.87 -8.70
C SER A 414 -26.12 4.66 -7.58
N SER A 415 -27.36 5.05 -7.84
CA SER A 415 -28.52 4.86 -6.95
C SER A 415 -29.49 3.80 -7.47
N THR A 416 -29.10 2.97 -8.44
CA THR A 416 -30.00 1.92 -8.96
C THR A 416 -30.41 0.92 -7.88
N SER A 417 -31.70 0.58 -7.86
CA SER A 417 -32.30 -0.46 -7.04
C SER A 417 -32.55 -1.76 -7.84
N GLN A 418 -32.08 -1.81 -9.08
CA GLN A 418 -32.32 -2.93 -9.99
C GLN A 418 -31.13 -3.90 -9.99
N VAL A 419 -31.40 -5.20 -9.75
CA VAL A 419 -30.35 -6.22 -9.61
C VAL A 419 -29.51 -6.38 -10.88
N GLN A 420 -30.12 -6.22 -12.07
CA GLN A 420 -29.42 -6.29 -13.35
C GLN A 420 -28.48 -5.10 -13.54
N ASP A 421 -28.87 -3.88 -13.15
CA ASP A 421 -28.00 -2.71 -13.28
C ASP A 421 -26.80 -2.80 -12.33
N VAL A 422 -27.02 -3.31 -11.10
CA VAL A 422 -25.95 -3.64 -10.14
C VAL A 422 -24.98 -4.65 -10.73
N ALA A 423 -25.47 -5.75 -11.30
CA ALA A 423 -24.64 -6.76 -11.93
C ALA A 423 -23.89 -6.23 -13.18
N TYR A 424 -24.50 -5.32 -13.96
CA TYR A 424 -23.86 -4.62 -15.06
C TYR A 424 -22.71 -3.72 -14.58
N ILE A 425 -22.93 -2.90 -13.53
CA ILE A 425 -21.88 -2.06 -12.93
C ILE A 425 -20.73 -2.92 -12.39
N LEU A 426 -21.03 -4.02 -11.69
CA LEU A 426 -20.01 -4.94 -11.16
C LEU A 426 -19.18 -5.59 -12.28
N THR A 427 -19.84 -6.12 -13.32
CA THR A 427 -19.17 -6.78 -14.47
C THR A 427 -18.51 -5.81 -15.45
N SER A 428 -18.70 -4.49 -15.29
CA SER A 428 -17.95 -3.47 -16.02
C SER A 428 -16.49 -3.30 -15.52
N GLY A 429 -16.14 -3.86 -14.36
CA GLY A 429 -14.77 -3.92 -13.86
C GLY A 429 -14.33 -2.78 -12.93
N VAL A 430 -15.29 -2.02 -12.38
CA VAL A 430 -15.06 -0.93 -11.41
C VAL A 430 -14.30 -1.37 -10.16
N ASN A 431 -13.40 -0.55 -9.63
CA ASN A 431 -12.68 -0.79 -8.38
C ASN A 431 -13.49 -0.40 -7.12
N GLY A 432 -14.55 0.40 -7.28
CA GLY A 432 -15.46 0.77 -6.20
C GLY A 432 -16.75 1.42 -6.67
N VAL A 433 -17.76 1.43 -5.81
CA VAL A 433 -19.09 2.01 -6.11
C VAL A 433 -19.62 2.79 -4.91
N ILE A 434 -19.90 4.08 -5.11
CA ILE A 434 -20.67 4.93 -4.19
C ILE A 434 -22.15 4.72 -4.44
N THR A 435 -22.88 4.25 -3.43
CA THR A 435 -24.29 3.91 -3.58
C THR A 435 -25.09 4.11 -2.29
N THR A 436 -26.40 4.26 -2.43
CA THR A 436 -27.35 4.12 -1.31
C THR A 436 -27.77 2.66 -1.07
N GLN A 437 -27.46 1.74 -2.01
CA GLN A 437 -27.97 0.36 -2.06
C GLN A 437 -26.89 -0.71 -1.76
N SER A 438 -25.99 -0.46 -0.79
CA SER A 438 -24.88 -1.38 -0.47
C SER A 438 -25.31 -2.83 -0.17
N PRO A 439 -26.47 -3.11 0.46
CA PRO A 439 -26.97 -4.47 0.62
C PRO A 439 -27.24 -5.20 -0.71
N LEU A 440 -27.74 -4.50 -1.74
CA LEU A 440 -28.01 -5.09 -3.06
C LEU A 440 -26.70 -5.40 -3.80
N PHE A 441 -25.72 -4.49 -3.75
CA PHE A 441 -24.37 -4.76 -4.28
C PHE A 441 -23.70 -5.95 -3.58
N THR A 442 -23.82 -6.03 -2.26
CA THR A 442 -23.34 -7.17 -1.45
C THR A 442 -24.02 -8.48 -1.86
N GLN A 443 -25.35 -8.48 -2.01
CA GLN A 443 -26.12 -9.65 -2.40
C GLN A 443 -25.70 -10.19 -3.78
N VAL A 444 -25.45 -9.31 -4.76
CA VAL A 444 -24.97 -9.72 -6.09
C VAL A 444 -23.52 -10.19 -6.03
N LEU A 445 -22.64 -9.54 -5.26
CA LEU A 445 -21.26 -10.00 -5.05
C LEU A 445 -21.17 -11.41 -4.45
N GLN A 446 -22.13 -11.78 -3.60
CA GLN A 446 -22.23 -13.11 -2.98
C GLN A 446 -22.71 -14.21 -3.94
N GLN A 447 -23.36 -13.86 -5.06
CA GLN A 447 -23.84 -14.83 -6.05
C GLN A 447 -22.74 -15.35 -6.98
N PHE A 448 -21.60 -14.67 -7.08
CA PHE A 448 -20.49 -15.12 -7.90
C PHE A 448 -19.81 -16.37 -7.29
N PRO A 449 -19.40 -17.35 -8.11
CA PRO A 449 -18.68 -18.54 -7.65
C PRO A 449 -17.19 -18.27 -7.42
N LYS A 450 -16.52 -19.21 -6.74
CA LYS A 450 -15.08 -19.13 -6.38
C LYS A 450 -14.18 -18.77 -7.57
N ASN A 451 -13.14 -17.97 -7.30
CA ASN A 451 -12.16 -17.48 -8.28
C ASN A 451 -12.80 -16.65 -9.42
N THR A 452 -13.83 -15.85 -9.11
CA THR A 452 -14.41 -14.93 -10.11
C THR A 452 -13.53 -13.71 -10.31
N LEU A 453 -13.30 -13.34 -11.57
CA LEU A 453 -12.65 -12.09 -11.96
C LEU A 453 -13.69 -11.16 -12.60
N LEU A 454 -14.02 -10.05 -11.91
CA LEU A 454 -14.83 -8.96 -12.48
C LEU A 454 -14.01 -8.00 -13.34
N ARG A 455 -12.68 -8.08 -13.24
CA ARG A 455 -11.70 -7.30 -14.01
C ARG A 455 -10.55 -8.23 -14.38
N LYS A 456 -9.97 -8.02 -15.55
CA LYS A 456 -8.79 -8.76 -16.03
C LYS A 456 -7.51 -8.15 -15.44
N PRO A 457 -6.63 -8.92 -14.79
CA PRO A 457 -5.27 -8.48 -14.48
C PRO A 457 -4.49 -8.18 -15.77
N PHE A 458 -3.86 -7.01 -15.85
CA PHE A 458 -3.06 -6.65 -17.02
C PHE A 458 -1.74 -7.41 -17.07
N ILE A 459 -1.34 -7.83 -18.27
CA ILE A 459 -0.03 -8.45 -18.50
C ILE A 459 0.94 -7.38 -18.98
N ILE A 460 2.04 -7.21 -18.25
CA ILE A 460 3.12 -6.29 -18.59
C ILE A 460 4.32 -7.10 -19.10
N GLY A 461 4.65 -6.93 -20.38
CA GLY A 461 5.84 -7.53 -20.99
C GLY A 461 7.11 -6.82 -20.51
N HIS A 462 7.80 -7.42 -19.54
CA HIS A 462 9.04 -6.90 -18.95
C HIS A 462 10.12 -6.82 -20.02
N ARG A 463 10.53 -5.60 -20.39
CA ARG A 463 11.50 -5.35 -21.48
C ARG A 463 11.07 -5.94 -22.84
N GLY A 464 9.76 -6.13 -23.03
CA GLY A 464 9.16 -6.91 -24.11
C GLY A 464 8.88 -8.36 -23.71
N VAL A 465 9.48 -9.33 -24.40
CA VAL A 465 9.37 -10.78 -24.14
C VAL A 465 10.77 -11.44 -24.17
N PRO A 466 11.61 -11.21 -23.14
CA PRO A 466 13.02 -11.61 -23.12
C PRO A 466 13.26 -13.14 -23.11
N ASP A 467 12.22 -13.95 -22.92
CA ASP A 467 12.29 -15.41 -23.11
C ASP A 467 12.38 -15.81 -24.59
N LEU A 468 11.94 -14.94 -25.52
CA LEU A 468 11.85 -15.21 -26.95
C LEU A 468 12.68 -14.25 -27.81
N GLU A 469 12.87 -13.01 -27.37
CA GLU A 469 13.59 -11.94 -28.07
C GLU A 469 14.67 -11.31 -27.18
N ASP A 470 15.59 -10.51 -27.75
CA ASP A 470 16.55 -9.76 -26.92
C ASP A 470 15.84 -8.63 -26.15
N GLU A 471 16.10 -8.51 -24.84
CA GLU A 471 15.46 -7.53 -23.96
C GLU A 471 15.65 -6.08 -24.43
N ASN A 472 14.65 -5.21 -24.17
CA ASN A 472 14.69 -3.78 -24.47
C ASN A 472 14.92 -3.44 -25.96
N THR A 473 14.46 -4.31 -26.86
CA THR A 473 14.46 -4.09 -28.32
C THR A 473 13.06 -3.82 -28.87
N LEU A 474 12.97 -3.15 -30.03
CA LEU A 474 11.69 -2.93 -30.71
C LEU A 474 11.05 -4.25 -31.13
N GLU A 475 11.85 -5.24 -31.50
CA GLU A 475 11.45 -6.59 -31.88
C GLU A 475 10.77 -7.29 -30.70
N SER A 476 11.41 -7.27 -29.52
CA SER A 476 10.86 -7.77 -28.26
C SER A 476 9.56 -7.06 -27.86
N ALA A 477 9.51 -5.74 -27.98
CA ALA A 477 8.30 -4.96 -27.71
C ALA A 477 7.14 -5.30 -28.68
N LYS A 478 7.42 -5.43 -29.98
CA LYS A 478 6.41 -5.81 -31.00
C LYS A 478 5.91 -7.23 -30.75
N HIS A 479 6.80 -8.17 -30.45
CA HIS A 479 6.44 -9.56 -30.19
C HIS A 479 5.59 -9.67 -28.92
N ALA A 480 5.91 -8.95 -27.84
CA ALA A 480 5.07 -8.87 -26.64
C ALA A 480 3.65 -8.36 -26.93
N VAL A 481 3.50 -7.32 -27.76
CA VAL A 481 2.17 -6.81 -28.18
C VAL A 481 1.40 -7.85 -29.01
N VAL A 482 2.06 -8.58 -29.91
CA VAL A 482 1.43 -9.67 -30.69
C VAL A 482 0.98 -10.83 -29.79
N LEU A 483 1.70 -11.11 -28.71
CA LEU A 483 1.32 -12.09 -27.68
C LEU A 483 0.24 -11.57 -26.70
N GLY A 484 -0.28 -10.36 -26.94
CA GLY A 484 -1.37 -9.77 -26.17
C GLY A 484 -0.95 -9.01 -24.93
N ALA A 485 0.32 -8.64 -24.74
CA ALA A 485 0.72 -7.80 -23.60
C ALA A 485 -0.09 -6.50 -23.57
N ASP A 486 -0.75 -6.22 -22.44
CA ASP A 486 -1.58 -5.03 -22.25
C ASP A 486 -0.75 -3.75 -22.12
N ILE A 487 0.47 -3.90 -21.62
CA ILE A 487 1.49 -2.88 -21.43
C ILE A 487 2.84 -3.50 -21.81
N VAL A 488 3.74 -2.75 -22.44
CA VAL A 488 5.16 -3.13 -22.55
C VAL A 488 5.94 -2.28 -21.56
N GLU A 489 6.84 -2.88 -20.81
CA GLU A 489 7.77 -2.18 -19.93
C GLU A 489 9.12 -2.00 -20.65
N ASN A 490 9.80 -0.88 -20.38
CA ASN A 490 11.15 -0.64 -20.87
C ASN A 490 11.99 0.24 -19.94
N ASP A 491 13.30 -0.01 -19.93
CA ASP A 491 14.26 0.68 -19.06
C ASP A 491 14.97 1.82 -19.82
N ILE A 492 15.08 3.03 -19.27
CA ILE A 492 15.75 4.17 -19.95
C ILE A 492 16.96 4.78 -19.21
N TYR A 493 18.00 5.07 -20.00
CA TYR A 493 19.17 5.87 -19.63
C TYR A 493 19.35 7.08 -20.58
N LEU A 494 20.17 8.04 -20.16
CA LEU A 494 20.67 9.10 -21.02
C LEU A 494 22.06 8.74 -21.56
N THR A 495 22.33 9.06 -22.82
CA THR A 495 23.68 9.09 -23.38
C THR A 495 24.44 10.35 -22.93
N LYS A 496 25.75 10.38 -23.20
CA LYS A 496 26.63 11.54 -22.98
C LYS A 496 26.13 12.82 -23.66
N ASP A 497 25.51 12.68 -24.84
CA ASP A 497 24.85 13.72 -25.64
C ASP A 497 23.34 13.86 -25.33
N GLN A 498 22.91 13.39 -24.16
CA GLN A 498 21.57 13.54 -23.57
C GLN A 498 20.40 13.01 -24.43
N GLN A 499 20.63 11.92 -25.16
CA GLN A 499 19.59 11.20 -25.90
C GLN A 499 19.05 10.05 -25.05
N LEU A 500 17.75 9.75 -25.15
CA LEU A 500 17.11 8.69 -24.38
C LEU A 500 17.26 7.35 -25.10
N VAL A 501 18.00 6.42 -24.48
CA VAL A 501 18.26 5.07 -25.01
C VAL A 501 17.68 4.02 -24.07
N VAL A 502 17.23 2.91 -24.65
CA VAL A 502 16.52 1.86 -23.92
C VAL A 502 17.49 0.72 -23.58
N MET A 503 17.76 0.51 -22.30
CA MET A 503 18.62 -0.57 -21.77
C MET A 503 18.46 -0.68 -20.25
N HIS A 504 18.49 -1.90 -19.70
CA HIS A 504 18.32 -2.13 -18.27
C HIS A 504 19.51 -1.74 -17.40
N ASP A 505 20.72 -2.05 -17.87
CA ASP A 505 21.95 -1.92 -17.09
C ASP A 505 22.59 -0.54 -17.33
N ALA A 506 23.34 -0.02 -16.36
CA ALA A 506 24.13 1.21 -16.56
C ALA A 506 25.32 1.03 -17.52
N THR A 507 25.65 -0.22 -17.87
CA THR A 507 26.72 -0.61 -18.80
C THR A 507 26.18 -1.50 -19.91
N VAL A 508 26.85 -1.49 -21.06
CA VAL A 508 26.42 -2.24 -22.25
C VAL A 508 26.88 -3.71 -22.25
N ASP A 509 27.73 -4.07 -21.29
CA ASP A 509 28.54 -5.29 -21.20
C ASP A 509 27.72 -6.59 -21.15
N ARG A 510 26.54 -6.58 -20.51
CA ARG A 510 25.73 -7.80 -20.36
C ARG A 510 25.05 -8.18 -21.66
N THR A 511 24.42 -7.22 -22.33
CA THR A 511 23.52 -7.43 -23.47
C THR A 511 24.17 -7.19 -24.84
N THR A 512 25.35 -6.55 -24.91
CA THR A 512 26.08 -6.26 -26.17
C THR A 512 27.51 -6.80 -26.16
N THR A 513 28.15 -6.90 -27.33
CA THR A 513 29.55 -7.33 -27.44
C THR A 513 30.58 -6.25 -27.08
N ALA A 514 30.14 -5.04 -26.72
CA ALA A 514 31.01 -3.94 -26.27
C ALA A 514 31.06 -3.86 -24.75
N THR A 515 31.88 -2.94 -24.22
CA THR A 515 31.97 -2.63 -22.79
C THR A 515 31.92 -1.13 -22.54
N GLY A 516 31.44 -0.73 -21.36
CA GLY A 516 31.44 0.67 -20.90
C GLY A 516 30.07 1.19 -20.46
N LYS A 517 30.06 2.37 -19.82
CA LYS A 517 28.82 2.98 -19.32
C LYS A 517 28.04 3.69 -20.42
N ILE A 518 26.72 3.55 -20.42
CA ILE A 518 25.83 4.20 -21.39
C ILE A 518 25.96 5.73 -21.31
N GLU A 519 26.01 6.28 -20.09
CA GLU A 519 26.10 7.74 -19.85
C GLU A 519 27.46 8.33 -20.29
N GLU A 520 28.44 7.50 -20.64
CA GLU A 520 29.76 7.90 -21.16
C GLU A 520 29.85 7.80 -22.70
N MET A 521 28.88 7.14 -23.36
CA MET A 521 28.79 6.97 -24.81
C MET A 521 27.86 8.03 -25.44
N THR A 522 28.15 8.47 -26.66
CA THR A 522 27.20 9.25 -27.48
C THR A 522 26.15 8.35 -28.13
N LEU A 523 25.01 8.90 -28.56
CA LEU A 523 24.00 8.13 -29.29
C LEU A 523 24.58 7.48 -30.55
N ALA A 524 25.48 8.17 -31.26
CA ALA A 524 26.16 7.61 -32.43
C ALA A 524 27.00 6.36 -32.08
N GLN A 525 27.61 6.30 -30.91
CA GLN A 525 28.32 5.12 -30.42
C GLN A 525 27.35 4.01 -30.00
N VAL A 526 26.29 4.35 -29.25
CA VAL A 526 25.25 3.38 -28.85
C VAL A 526 24.57 2.74 -30.07
N LYS A 527 24.37 3.49 -31.16
CA LYS A 527 23.79 2.98 -32.42
C LYS A 527 24.70 2.09 -33.25
N GLN A 528 25.99 2.00 -32.94
CA GLN A 528 26.89 0.97 -33.49
C GLN A 528 26.78 -0.37 -32.74
N LEU A 529 26.19 -0.37 -31.54
CA LEU A 529 26.05 -1.57 -30.72
C LEU A 529 24.95 -2.49 -31.24
N LYS A 530 25.16 -3.79 -31.03
CA LYS A 530 24.19 -4.84 -31.30
C LYS A 530 24.01 -5.74 -30.08
N THR A 531 22.80 -6.27 -29.90
CA THR A 531 22.50 -7.27 -28.89
C THR A 531 23.24 -8.59 -29.17
N LYS A 532 23.63 -9.32 -28.13
CA LYS A 532 24.48 -10.52 -28.27
C LYS A 532 23.83 -11.68 -29.03
N ASN A 533 22.54 -11.95 -28.81
CA ASN A 533 21.93 -13.20 -29.27
C ASN A 533 21.33 -13.07 -30.68
N LYS A 534 20.56 -12.00 -30.94
CA LYS A 534 19.87 -11.78 -32.23
C LYS A 534 20.43 -10.60 -33.05
N GLY A 535 21.38 -9.83 -32.52
CA GLY A 535 22.09 -8.80 -33.28
C GLY A 535 21.27 -7.53 -33.60
N TYR A 536 20.22 -7.26 -32.82
CA TYR A 536 19.37 -6.07 -32.97
C TYR A 536 20.08 -4.81 -32.50
N GLN A 537 19.71 -3.65 -33.05
CA GLN A 537 20.25 -2.36 -32.62
C GLN A 537 19.64 -1.94 -31.28
N ILE A 538 20.42 -1.20 -30.47
CA ILE A 538 19.90 -0.58 -29.25
C ILE A 538 18.95 0.58 -29.63
N PRO A 539 17.67 0.57 -29.21
CA PRO A 539 16.71 1.57 -29.62
C PRO A 539 16.73 2.83 -28.73
N THR A 540 16.18 3.91 -29.26
CA THR A 540 15.83 5.12 -28.49
C THR A 540 14.38 5.07 -28.02
N LEU A 541 14.04 5.87 -27.01
CA LEU A 541 12.64 6.02 -26.59
C LEU A 541 11.77 6.62 -27.72
N ALA A 542 12.31 7.61 -28.44
CA ALA A 542 11.71 8.17 -29.66
C ALA A 542 11.36 7.14 -30.74
N GLU A 543 12.12 6.05 -30.88
CA GLU A 543 11.82 4.96 -31.81
C GLU A 543 10.67 4.07 -31.33
N TYR A 544 10.55 3.81 -30.02
CA TYR A 544 9.36 3.16 -29.44
C TYR A 544 8.10 4.00 -29.73
N PHE A 545 8.15 5.31 -29.45
CA PHE A 545 7.03 6.21 -29.74
C PHE A 545 6.70 6.24 -31.24
N SER A 546 7.71 6.25 -32.12
CA SER A 546 7.52 6.18 -33.57
C SER A 546 6.84 4.88 -34.02
N ALA A 547 7.22 3.75 -33.44
CA ALA A 547 6.69 2.43 -33.78
C ALA A 547 5.24 2.24 -33.32
N PHE A 548 4.90 2.71 -32.11
CA PHE A 548 3.63 2.35 -31.46
C PHE A 548 2.58 3.45 -31.41
N LYS A 549 2.89 4.73 -31.68
CA LYS A 549 1.90 5.82 -31.52
C LYS A 549 0.59 5.65 -32.29
N LYS A 550 0.59 4.88 -33.37
CA LYS A 550 -0.63 4.55 -34.16
C LYS A 550 -1.52 3.48 -33.52
N ASN A 551 -1.06 2.77 -32.47
CA ASN A 551 -1.86 1.81 -31.72
C ASN A 551 -2.49 2.51 -30.50
N PRO A 552 -3.79 2.86 -30.52
CA PRO A 552 -4.43 3.62 -29.45
C PRO A 552 -4.53 2.86 -28.12
N TYR A 553 -4.28 1.55 -28.11
CA TYR A 553 -4.33 0.69 -26.92
C TYR A 553 -2.95 0.38 -26.33
N PHE A 554 -1.87 0.71 -27.04
CA PHE A 554 -0.51 0.50 -26.53
C PHE A 554 -0.21 1.41 -25.35
N VAL A 555 0.38 0.86 -24.30
CA VAL A 555 0.92 1.62 -23.17
C VAL A 555 2.36 1.17 -22.93
N LEU A 556 3.27 2.13 -22.80
CA LEU A 556 4.66 1.94 -22.42
C LEU A 556 4.85 2.30 -20.94
N MET A 557 5.27 1.35 -20.12
CA MET A 557 5.72 1.57 -18.75
C MET A 557 7.22 1.82 -18.73
N ILE A 558 7.60 3.09 -18.62
CA ILE A 558 8.98 3.55 -18.75
C ILE A 558 9.66 3.55 -17.37
N GLU A 559 10.62 2.66 -17.11
CA GLU A 559 11.46 2.73 -15.91
C GLU A 559 12.58 3.77 -16.08
N MET A 560 12.51 4.82 -15.26
CA MET A 560 13.54 5.86 -15.17
C MET A 560 14.74 5.34 -14.35
N LYS A 561 15.67 4.62 -14.99
CA LYS A 561 16.88 4.06 -14.35
C LYS A 561 17.92 5.11 -14.01
N SER A 562 18.28 5.94 -14.99
CA SER A 562 19.36 6.93 -14.82
C SER A 562 19.03 7.89 -13.68
N ALA A 563 20.02 8.20 -12.85
CA ALA A 563 19.91 9.16 -11.75
C ALA A 563 20.03 10.62 -12.21
N ASN A 564 20.39 10.85 -13.48
CA ASN A 564 20.63 12.17 -14.04
C ASN A 564 19.34 13.02 -14.02
N PRO A 565 19.35 14.23 -13.41
CA PRO A 565 18.16 15.09 -13.34
C PRO A 565 17.62 15.54 -14.71
N ALA A 566 18.42 15.47 -15.78
CA ALA A 566 17.99 15.82 -17.14
C ALA A 566 17.05 14.79 -17.79
N LEU A 567 16.93 13.57 -17.23
CA LEU A 567 16.14 12.49 -17.83
C LEU A 567 14.64 12.84 -17.93
N VAL A 568 14.04 13.38 -16.87
CA VAL A 568 12.61 13.73 -16.87
C VAL A 568 12.29 14.88 -17.85
N PRO A 569 13.07 15.99 -17.90
CA PRO A 569 12.92 17.00 -18.93
C PRO A 569 13.03 16.45 -20.36
N LYS A 570 14.04 15.61 -20.65
CA LYS A 570 14.21 15.01 -21.98
C LYS A 570 13.07 14.08 -22.36
N MET A 571 12.58 13.28 -21.40
CA MET A 571 11.42 12.42 -21.60
C MET A 571 10.15 13.25 -21.86
N GLN A 572 9.97 14.40 -21.20
CA GLN A 572 8.86 15.30 -21.48
C GLN A 572 8.94 15.91 -22.89
N GLU A 573 10.13 16.32 -23.33
CA GLU A 573 10.36 16.82 -24.70
C GLU A 573 9.95 15.77 -25.74
N GLU A 574 10.35 14.50 -25.56
CA GLU A 574 9.97 13.42 -26.47
C GLU A 574 8.47 13.08 -26.43
N ILE A 575 7.88 12.94 -25.24
CA ILE A 575 6.43 12.63 -25.09
C ILE A 575 5.59 13.67 -25.85
N LYS A 576 5.86 14.98 -25.65
CA LYS A 576 5.15 16.07 -26.32
C LYS A 576 5.41 16.11 -27.83
N LYS A 577 6.65 15.84 -28.26
CA LYS A 577 7.03 15.78 -29.68
C LYS A 577 6.30 14.66 -30.43
N TYR A 578 6.05 13.52 -29.77
CA TYR A 578 5.39 12.37 -30.37
C TYR A 578 3.87 12.32 -30.14
N GLN A 579 3.33 13.12 -29.21
CA GLN A 579 1.92 13.19 -28.82
C GLN A 579 1.40 11.86 -28.25
N VAL A 580 2.16 11.32 -27.29
CA VAL A 580 1.96 9.98 -26.69
C VAL A 580 1.60 10.03 -25.20
N GLU A 581 1.12 11.18 -24.71
CA GLU A 581 0.74 11.40 -23.30
C GLU A 581 -0.29 10.38 -22.78
N ASN A 582 -1.08 9.78 -23.67
CA ASN A 582 -2.10 8.77 -23.38
C ASN A 582 -1.68 7.33 -23.75
N GLN A 583 -0.36 7.10 -23.87
CA GLN A 583 0.27 5.81 -24.17
C GLN A 583 1.50 5.57 -23.29
N VAL A 584 1.73 6.39 -22.25
CA VAL A 584 2.90 6.31 -21.39
C VAL A 584 2.53 6.37 -19.92
N VAL A 585 3.25 5.58 -19.13
CA VAL A 585 3.27 5.66 -17.67
C VAL A 585 4.71 5.49 -17.19
N THR A 586 5.05 6.01 -16.02
CA THR A 586 6.44 6.05 -15.54
C THR A 586 6.65 5.23 -14.28
N THR A 587 7.83 4.64 -14.10
CA THR A 587 8.22 3.93 -12.88
C THR A 587 9.67 4.25 -12.50
N SER A 588 10.03 4.12 -11.23
CA SER A 588 11.45 4.16 -10.80
C SER A 588 11.61 3.70 -9.35
N PHE A 589 12.77 3.11 -9.03
CA PHE A 589 13.28 3.01 -7.64
C PHE A 589 13.85 4.33 -7.15
N ASN A 590 14.30 5.19 -8.08
CA ASN A 590 14.88 6.48 -7.76
C ASN A 590 13.76 7.46 -7.41
N THR A 591 13.45 7.55 -6.12
CA THR A 591 12.43 8.46 -5.57
C THR A 591 12.61 9.93 -5.98
N ALA A 592 13.83 10.38 -6.30
CA ALA A 592 14.05 11.72 -6.85
C ALA A 592 13.54 11.86 -8.30
N GLN A 593 13.62 10.80 -9.12
CA GLN A 593 12.99 10.79 -10.44
C GLN A 593 11.47 10.71 -10.34
N VAL A 594 10.91 9.94 -9.40
CA VAL A 594 9.45 9.93 -9.16
C VAL A 594 8.93 11.33 -8.77
N ALA A 595 9.64 12.04 -7.89
CA ALA A 595 9.30 13.41 -7.49
C ALA A 595 9.51 14.45 -8.62
N ARG A 596 10.54 14.29 -9.47
CA ARG A 596 10.69 15.11 -10.69
C ARG A 596 9.56 14.85 -11.68
N ALA A 597 9.17 13.59 -11.88
CA ALA A 597 8.04 13.25 -12.74
C ALA A 597 6.74 13.86 -12.20
N GLN A 598 6.48 13.78 -10.88
CA GLN A 598 5.32 14.37 -10.22
C GLN A 598 5.18 15.88 -10.48
N SER A 599 6.30 16.61 -10.49
CA SER A 599 6.32 18.07 -10.66
C SER A 599 6.42 18.53 -12.13
N GLN A 600 7.11 17.78 -13.00
CA GLN A 600 7.40 18.21 -14.37
C GLN A 600 6.48 17.58 -15.42
N ILE A 601 6.09 16.31 -15.25
CA ILE A 601 5.10 15.60 -16.08
C ILE A 601 3.90 15.19 -15.22
N SER A 602 3.28 16.22 -14.65
CA SER A 602 2.11 16.15 -13.75
C SER A 602 0.97 15.31 -14.31
N GLU A 603 0.82 15.31 -15.63
CA GLU A 603 -0.22 14.70 -16.46
C GLU A 603 -0.10 13.18 -16.64
N ILE A 604 1.11 12.63 -16.45
CA ILE A 604 1.43 11.21 -16.68
C ILE A 604 1.34 10.42 -15.37
N SER A 605 0.76 9.22 -15.41
CA SER A 605 0.71 8.35 -14.24
C SER A 605 2.08 7.78 -13.87
N ARG A 606 2.30 7.54 -12.57
CA ARG A 606 3.61 7.14 -12.03
C ARG A 606 3.51 6.04 -10.97
N GLY A 607 4.47 5.13 -10.95
CA GLY A 607 4.60 4.05 -9.96
C GLY A 607 5.91 4.11 -9.21
N LEU A 608 5.87 3.83 -7.91
CA LEU A 608 7.04 3.69 -7.06
C LEU A 608 7.51 2.24 -7.08
N LEU A 609 8.71 1.96 -7.63
CA LEU A 609 9.29 0.61 -7.57
C LEU A 609 9.91 0.39 -6.20
N VAL A 610 9.60 -0.76 -5.59
CA VAL A 610 10.04 -1.09 -4.22
C VAL A 610 10.64 -2.50 -4.17
N GLY A 611 11.96 -2.57 -3.97
CA GLY A 611 12.65 -3.85 -3.78
C GLY A 611 12.38 -4.50 -2.41
N ASN A 612 12.15 -3.70 -1.37
CA ASN A 612 11.89 -4.16 0.00
C ASN A 612 10.59 -3.57 0.54
N MET A 613 9.51 -4.35 0.56
CA MET A 613 8.23 -3.93 1.14
C MET A 613 8.30 -3.80 2.67
N PRO A 614 7.50 -2.91 3.29
CA PRO A 614 7.28 -2.86 4.74
C PRO A 614 6.97 -4.24 5.31
N ASN A 615 7.76 -4.69 6.29
CA ASN A 615 7.75 -6.06 6.80
C ASN A 615 7.40 -6.14 8.29
N SER A 616 6.52 -5.23 8.75
CA SER A 616 5.89 -5.37 10.05
C SER A 616 5.07 -6.66 10.10
N ARG A 617 4.96 -7.23 11.29
CA ARG A 617 4.07 -8.36 11.60
C ARG A 617 2.59 -8.00 11.45
N SER A 618 2.28 -6.71 11.46
CA SER A 618 0.92 -6.19 11.28
C SER A 618 0.67 -5.78 9.83
N VAL A 619 -0.23 -6.48 9.14
CA VAL A 619 -0.67 -6.13 7.77
C VAL A 619 -1.21 -4.69 7.70
N LEU A 620 -1.87 -4.22 8.76
CA LEU A 620 -2.36 -2.84 8.87
C LEU A 620 -1.26 -1.79 9.03
N ALA A 621 -0.12 -2.13 9.67
CA ALA A 621 1.04 -1.24 9.74
C ALA A 621 1.75 -1.18 8.38
N ASN A 622 1.87 -2.31 7.68
CA ASN A 622 2.38 -2.37 6.31
C ASN A 622 1.47 -1.55 5.36
N ALA A 623 0.15 -1.72 5.45
CA ALA A 623 -0.82 -0.93 4.67
C ALA A 623 -0.73 0.57 4.96
N LYS A 624 -0.49 0.99 6.23
CA LYS A 624 -0.26 2.41 6.56
C LYS A 624 1.03 2.95 5.93
N GLN A 625 2.12 2.19 5.99
CA GLN A 625 3.39 2.61 5.38
C GLN A 625 3.28 2.69 3.85
N ILE A 626 2.68 1.68 3.21
CA ILE A 626 2.40 1.68 1.77
C ILE A 626 1.55 2.90 1.38
N ASN A 627 0.50 3.20 2.15
CA ASN A 627 -0.33 4.39 1.94
C ASN A 627 0.50 5.69 2.03
N ALA A 628 1.36 5.84 3.05
CA ALA A 628 2.25 6.99 3.18
C ALA A 628 3.25 7.11 2.01
N ASP A 629 3.83 5.98 1.57
CA ASP A 629 4.76 5.93 0.44
C ASP A 629 4.10 6.40 -0.87
N VAL A 630 2.90 5.89 -1.18
CA VAL A 630 2.19 6.27 -2.42
C VAL A 630 1.62 7.67 -2.40
N GLN A 631 1.15 8.17 -1.23
CA GLN A 631 0.66 9.54 -1.11
C GLN A 631 1.78 10.56 -1.30
N LYS A 632 2.96 10.30 -0.71
CA LYS A 632 4.13 11.19 -0.81
C LYS A 632 4.50 11.52 -2.26
N TYR A 633 4.40 10.54 -3.17
CA TYR A 633 4.79 10.69 -4.58
C TYR A 633 3.60 10.78 -5.54
N ASN A 634 2.36 10.75 -5.04
CA ASN A 634 1.14 10.58 -5.84
C ASN A 634 1.32 9.46 -6.91
N SER A 635 1.54 8.23 -6.45
CA SER A 635 1.96 7.10 -7.29
C SER A 635 1.15 5.81 -7.06
N THR A 636 1.40 4.79 -7.87
CA THR A 636 1.08 3.39 -7.55
C THR A 636 2.21 2.72 -6.78
N TYR A 637 1.98 1.49 -6.31
CA TYR A 637 2.97 0.71 -5.57
C TYR A 637 3.44 -0.50 -6.40
N ASN A 638 4.73 -0.57 -6.74
CA ASN A 638 5.23 -1.56 -7.70
C ASN A 638 6.31 -2.45 -7.04
N PRO A 639 5.93 -3.43 -6.21
CA PRO A 639 6.88 -4.14 -5.36
C PRO A 639 7.46 -5.41 -6.00
N ALA A 640 8.59 -5.88 -5.49
CA ALA A 640 8.97 -7.29 -5.60
C ALA A 640 7.93 -8.19 -4.89
N TYR A 641 7.76 -9.44 -5.33
CA TYR A 641 6.79 -10.35 -4.70
C TYR A 641 7.17 -10.76 -3.27
N ARG A 642 6.15 -10.96 -2.43
CA ARG A 642 6.24 -11.56 -1.09
C ARG A 642 5.01 -12.42 -0.83
N ALA A 643 5.14 -13.45 0.01
CA ALA A 643 4.09 -14.44 0.25
C ALA A 643 2.75 -13.86 0.76
N ASP A 644 2.78 -12.74 1.49
CA ASP A 644 1.61 -12.02 2.00
C ASP A 644 1.08 -10.94 1.03
N LEU A 645 1.63 -10.81 -0.19
CA LEU A 645 1.25 -9.75 -1.12
C LEU A 645 -0.27 -9.75 -1.40
N VAL A 646 -0.89 -10.92 -1.53
CA VAL A 646 -2.36 -11.01 -1.69
C VAL A 646 -3.11 -10.43 -0.49
N ALA A 647 -2.64 -10.68 0.74
CA ALA A 647 -3.26 -10.10 1.93
C ALA A 647 -3.05 -8.58 2.02
N LEU A 648 -1.91 -8.07 1.54
CA LEU A 648 -1.69 -6.62 1.39
C LEU A 648 -2.62 -6.02 0.34
N LEU A 649 -2.73 -6.63 -0.85
CA LEU A 649 -3.64 -6.20 -1.92
C LEU A 649 -5.07 -6.06 -1.39
N GLU A 650 -5.59 -7.11 -0.74
CA GLU A 650 -6.95 -7.13 -0.18
C GLU A 650 -7.15 -6.04 0.88
N ASN A 651 -6.15 -5.78 1.74
CA ASN A 651 -6.21 -4.70 2.72
C ASN A 651 -6.09 -3.30 2.10
N THR A 652 -5.36 -3.14 1.00
CA THR A 652 -5.14 -1.82 0.37
C THR A 652 -6.12 -1.49 -0.75
N LYS A 653 -6.89 -2.44 -1.29
CA LYS A 653 -7.85 -2.22 -2.39
C LYS A 653 -8.83 -1.07 -2.10
N HIS A 654 -9.32 -1.00 -0.86
CA HIS A 654 -10.22 0.04 -0.37
C HIS A 654 -9.59 1.44 -0.38
N ARG A 655 -8.26 1.52 -0.31
CA ARG A 655 -7.51 2.78 -0.28
C ARG A 655 -7.21 3.30 -1.69
N GLY A 656 -7.76 2.68 -2.74
CA GLY A 656 -7.52 3.04 -4.14
C GLY A 656 -6.08 2.80 -4.60
N ILE A 657 -5.29 2.04 -3.84
CA ILE A 657 -3.88 1.77 -4.14
C ILE A 657 -3.83 0.58 -5.11
N SER A 658 -3.35 0.82 -6.33
CA SER A 658 -3.08 -0.24 -7.30
C SER A 658 -1.63 -0.71 -7.23
N PHE A 659 -1.44 -2.00 -7.57
CA PHE A 659 -0.18 -2.72 -7.40
C PHE A 659 0.28 -3.38 -8.69
N TRP A 660 1.57 -3.26 -8.97
CA TRP A 660 2.18 -3.69 -10.23
C TRP A 660 3.49 -4.44 -9.97
N PRO A 661 3.42 -5.68 -9.43
CA PRO A 661 4.58 -6.44 -9.02
C PRO A 661 5.39 -7.02 -10.19
N TRP A 662 6.69 -7.15 -9.96
CA TRP A 662 7.72 -7.55 -10.92
C TRP A 662 8.84 -8.37 -10.24
N ALA A 663 9.65 -9.15 -10.94
CA ALA A 663 9.33 -9.91 -12.15
C ALA A 663 9.08 -11.37 -11.72
N LEU A 664 7.96 -11.96 -12.15
CA LEU A 664 7.39 -13.13 -11.47
C LEU A 664 7.53 -14.44 -12.25
N ASP A 665 7.79 -15.53 -11.54
CA ASP A 665 7.67 -16.90 -12.05
C ASP A 665 6.19 -17.28 -12.32
N ALA A 666 5.97 -18.38 -13.06
CA ALA A 666 4.65 -18.81 -13.48
C ALA A 666 3.71 -19.22 -12.31
N GLU A 667 4.22 -19.79 -11.22
CA GLU A 667 3.39 -20.15 -10.05
C GLU A 667 2.91 -18.91 -9.31
N THR A 668 3.81 -17.95 -9.14
CA THR A 668 3.54 -16.66 -8.53
C THR A 668 2.59 -15.82 -9.40
N PHE A 669 2.78 -15.83 -10.73
CA PHE A 669 1.88 -15.22 -11.69
C PHE A 669 0.45 -15.75 -11.54
N LYS A 670 0.25 -17.07 -11.58
CA LYS A 670 -1.08 -17.71 -11.47
C LYS A 670 -1.79 -17.32 -10.17
N LYS A 671 -1.08 -17.33 -9.04
CA LYS A 671 -1.63 -16.91 -7.73
C LYS A 671 -2.14 -15.47 -7.73
N LEU A 672 -1.36 -14.54 -8.28
CA LEU A 672 -1.77 -13.13 -8.35
C LEU A 672 -2.87 -12.88 -9.39
N TYR A 673 -2.87 -13.64 -10.49
CA TYR A 673 -3.91 -13.55 -11.52
C TYR A 673 -5.27 -13.99 -10.97
N ILE A 674 -5.32 -15.14 -10.26
CA ILE A 674 -6.53 -15.62 -9.59
C ILE A 674 -6.97 -14.67 -8.46
N ALA A 675 -6.03 -14.02 -7.76
CA ALA A 675 -6.34 -12.99 -6.78
C ALA A 675 -6.94 -11.70 -7.41
N GLY A 676 -6.91 -11.54 -8.74
CA GLY A 676 -7.48 -10.38 -9.42
C GLY A 676 -6.65 -9.10 -9.33
N THR A 677 -5.31 -9.23 -9.20
CA THR A 677 -4.37 -8.10 -9.15
C THR A 677 -4.54 -7.12 -10.32
N TYR A 678 -4.06 -5.89 -10.17
CA TYR A 678 -4.19 -4.84 -11.19
C TYR A 678 -3.34 -5.15 -12.43
N GLY A 679 -2.08 -5.53 -12.23
CA GLY A 679 -1.22 -6.02 -13.31
C GLY A 679 -0.10 -6.91 -12.80
N ILE A 680 0.58 -7.61 -13.72
CA ILE A 680 1.72 -8.50 -13.43
C ILE A 680 2.80 -8.32 -14.49
N THR A 681 4.03 -8.00 -14.04
CA THR A 681 5.21 -7.88 -14.90
C THR A 681 5.93 -9.23 -15.03
N THR A 682 6.12 -9.69 -16.27
CA THR A 682 6.65 -11.02 -16.59
C THR A 682 7.55 -10.99 -17.84
N ASN A 683 8.55 -11.87 -17.87
CA ASN A 683 9.38 -12.14 -19.05
C ASN A 683 8.65 -12.96 -20.13
N SER A 684 7.55 -13.61 -19.74
CA SER A 684 7.03 -14.83 -20.36
C SER A 684 5.61 -14.65 -20.90
N SER A 685 5.30 -13.50 -21.52
CA SER A 685 3.94 -13.17 -22.00
C SER A 685 3.31 -14.25 -22.89
N GLN A 686 4.12 -15.03 -23.62
CA GLN A 686 3.68 -16.15 -24.44
C GLN A 686 2.88 -17.20 -23.68
N LEU A 687 3.20 -17.45 -22.40
CA LEU A 687 2.55 -18.45 -21.55
C LEU A 687 1.07 -18.12 -21.25
N TYR A 688 0.68 -16.86 -21.45
CA TYR A 688 -0.61 -16.32 -21.06
C TYR A 688 -1.43 -15.80 -22.26
N SER A 689 -0.85 -15.80 -23.46
CA SER A 689 -1.46 -15.37 -24.73
C SER A 689 -2.83 -16.02 -25.04
N LYS A 690 -3.06 -17.25 -24.54
CA LYS A 690 -4.28 -18.03 -24.74
C LYS A 690 -5.26 -18.00 -23.56
N TYR A 691 -5.03 -17.16 -22.56
CA TYR A 691 -5.97 -16.95 -21.45
C TYR A 691 -7.24 -16.30 -21.96
N ILE A 692 -8.40 -16.77 -21.51
CA ILE A 692 -9.70 -16.17 -21.87
C ILE A 692 -9.96 -14.96 -20.94
N VAL A 693 -10.02 -13.77 -21.52
CA VAL A 693 -9.99 -12.49 -20.79
C VAL A 693 -11.29 -11.71 -20.85
N ASP A 694 -12.17 -12.04 -21.80
CA ASP A 694 -13.51 -11.48 -21.88
C ASP A 694 -14.53 -12.49 -22.43
N ILE A 695 -15.81 -12.23 -22.12
CA ILE A 695 -16.97 -13.01 -22.56
C ILE A 695 -18.12 -12.04 -22.90
N GLN A 696 -18.65 -12.20 -24.11
CA GLN A 696 -19.84 -11.50 -24.60
C GLN A 696 -20.99 -12.50 -24.78
N ALA A 697 -22.19 -12.08 -24.38
CA ALA A 697 -23.42 -12.87 -24.50
C ALA A 697 -24.53 -12.02 -25.13
N PRO A 698 -25.54 -12.65 -25.77
CA PRO A 698 -26.73 -11.96 -26.27
C PRO A 698 -27.39 -11.09 -25.18
N LYS A 699 -27.84 -9.88 -25.53
CA LYS A 699 -28.55 -8.99 -24.58
C LYS A 699 -29.85 -9.58 -24.06
N SER A 700 -30.46 -10.47 -24.85
CA SER A 700 -31.65 -11.23 -24.45
C SER A 700 -31.68 -12.62 -25.09
N ALA A 701 -32.39 -13.54 -24.44
CA ALA A 701 -32.63 -14.90 -24.93
C ALA A 701 -34.05 -15.36 -24.61
N GLN A 702 -34.51 -16.40 -25.30
CA GLN A 702 -35.78 -17.07 -25.03
C GLN A 702 -35.49 -18.54 -24.70
N VAL A 703 -36.05 -19.03 -23.60
CA VAL A 703 -35.87 -20.42 -23.13
C VAL A 703 -37.22 -21.05 -22.87
N GLN A 704 -37.31 -22.37 -22.98
CA GLN A 704 -38.53 -23.12 -22.69
C GLN A 704 -38.50 -23.62 -21.24
N ARG A 705 -39.60 -23.45 -20.52
CA ARG A 705 -39.76 -24.00 -19.17
C ARG A 705 -39.56 -25.53 -19.16
N GLY A 706 -38.75 -26.03 -18.23
CA GLY A 706 -38.44 -27.46 -18.08
C GLY A 706 -37.30 -27.98 -18.97
N ASN A 707 -36.76 -27.17 -19.89
CA ASN A 707 -35.60 -27.54 -20.71
C ASN A 707 -34.30 -26.99 -20.10
N PRO A 708 -33.14 -27.65 -20.35
CA PRO A 708 -31.85 -27.09 -19.95
C PRO A 708 -31.57 -25.79 -20.71
N VAL A 709 -31.05 -24.79 -20.01
CA VAL A 709 -30.60 -23.53 -20.58
C VAL A 709 -29.17 -23.71 -21.10
N SER A 710 -28.92 -23.24 -22.32
CA SER A 710 -27.60 -23.06 -22.90
C SER A 710 -27.57 -21.80 -23.75
N MET A 711 -26.38 -21.25 -24.00
CA MET A 711 -26.23 -19.96 -24.70
C MET A 711 -24.95 -19.92 -25.52
N ASN A 712 -25.05 -19.48 -26.78
CA ASN A 712 -23.89 -19.13 -27.59
C ASN A 712 -23.26 -17.86 -27.01
N VAL A 713 -21.94 -17.92 -26.79
CA VAL A 713 -21.13 -16.80 -26.28
C VAL A 713 -19.88 -16.63 -27.13
N GLU A 714 -19.41 -15.39 -27.21
CA GLU A 714 -18.14 -15.05 -27.83
C GLU A 714 -17.12 -14.82 -26.72
N LEU A 715 -16.02 -15.57 -26.76
CA LEU A 715 -14.90 -15.46 -25.82
C LEU A 715 -13.72 -14.76 -26.51
N LYS A 716 -12.98 -13.97 -25.74
CA LYS A 716 -11.77 -13.29 -26.22
C LYS A 716 -10.53 -13.80 -25.50
N GLN A 717 -9.49 -14.16 -26.26
CA GLN A 717 -8.17 -14.50 -25.74
C GLN A 717 -7.32 -13.25 -25.46
N GLN A 718 -6.28 -13.40 -24.63
CA GLN A 718 -5.32 -12.35 -24.28
C GLN A 718 -4.65 -11.73 -25.52
N ASP A 719 -4.28 -12.55 -26.51
CA ASP A 719 -3.73 -12.12 -27.82
C ASP A 719 -4.77 -11.49 -28.77
N GLY A 720 -6.03 -11.45 -28.36
CA GLY A 720 -7.13 -10.85 -29.10
C GLY A 720 -7.89 -11.83 -30.02
N GLN A 721 -7.50 -13.10 -30.09
CA GLN A 721 -8.27 -14.10 -30.84
C GLN A 721 -9.68 -14.28 -30.24
N GLU A 722 -10.70 -14.26 -31.10
CA GLU A 722 -12.10 -14.49 -30.72
C GLU A 722 -12.52 -15.93 -31.02
N LEU A 723 -13.30 -16.53 -30.11
CA LEU A 723 -13.81 -17.90 -30.17
C LEU A 723 -15.31 -17.91 -29.91
N ASN A 724 -16.05 -18.76 -30.62
CA ASN A 724 -17.47 -19.00 -30.35
C ASN A 724 -17.61 -20.29 -29.55
N GLU A 725 -18.32 -20.22 -28.42
CA GLU A 725 -18.56 -21.36 -27.52
C GLU A 725 -20.04 -21.44 -27.13
N VAL A 726 -20.44 -22.60 -26.61
CA VAL A 726 -21.76 -22.77 -25.98
C VAL A 726 -21.55 -22.96 -24.48
N THR A 727 -22.10 -22.08 -23.66
CA THR A 727 -22.04 -22.21 -22.19
C THR A 727 -23.37 -22.70 -21.60
N ASP A 728 -23.26 -23.59 -20.62
CA ASP A 728 -24.31 -23.96 -19.67
C ASP A 728 -24.03 -23.45 -18.24
N HIS A 729 -22.95 -22.67 -18.06
CA HIS A 729 -22.53 -22.11 -16.79
C HIS A 729 -23.14 -20.71 -16.56
N PHE A 730 -23.98 -20.58 -15.54
CA PHE A 730 -24.74 -19.35 -15.27
C PHE A 730 -24.77 -18.95 -13.80
N VAL A 731 -24.83 -17.63 -13.56
CA VAL A 731 -25.32 -17.05 -12.29
C VAL A 731 -26.73 -16.51 -12.54
N VAL A 732 -27.71 -16.93 -11.74
CA VAL A 732 -29.10 -16.45 -11.82
C VAL A 732 -29.30 -15.33 -10.81
N LEU A 733 -29.66 -14.13 -11.29
CA LEU A 733 -29.87 -12.98 -10.43
C LEU A 733 -31.22 -13.08 -9.68
N ALA A 734 -31.28 -12.41 -8.53
CA ALA A 734 -32.46 -12.39 -7.67
C ALA A 734 -33.72 -11.85 -8.40
N GLY A 735 -34.91 -12.32 -8.01
CA GLY A 735 -36.17 -11.95 -8.67
C GLY A 735 -36.47 -12.71 -9.97
N SER A 736 -35.65 -13.70 -10.33
CA SER A 736 -35.96 -14.64 -11.42
C SER A 736 -37.08 -15.64 -11.03
N PRO A 737 -37.80 -16.24 -12.01
CA PRO A 737 -38.82 -17.28 -11.75
C PRO A 737 -38.19 -18.51 -11.09
N GLN A 738 -39.00 -19.40 -10.50
CA GLN A 738 -38.49 -20.63 -9.88
C GLN A 738 -37.57 -21.41 -10.83
N TYR A 739 -36.41 -21.81 -10.32
CA TYR A 739 -35.36 -22.47 -11.09
C TYR A 739 -34.61 -23.50 -10.24
N GLU A 740 -33.92 -24.42 -10.89
CA GLU A 740 -33.06 -25.41 -10.25
C GLU A 740 -31.79 -25.64 -11.08
N PHE A 741 -30.74 -26.14 -10.42
CA PHE A 741 -29.55 -26.66 -11.09
C PHE A 741 -29.54 -28.19 -10.99
N LYS A 742 -29.63 -28.88 -12.12
CA LYS A 742 -29.56 -30.35 -12.23
C LYS A 742 -28.30 -30.73 -12.99
N ASN A 743 -27.42 -31.50 -12.35
CA ASN A 743 -26.11 -31.90 -12.90
C ASN A 743 -25.27 -30.73 -13.44
N GLY A 744 -25.38 -29.55 -12.82
CA GLY A 744 -24.69 -28.31 -13.23
C GLY A 744 -25.46 -27.45 -14.24
N GLN A 745 -26.48 -27.99 -14.92
CA GLN A 745 -27.28 -27.26 -15.91
C GLN A 745 -28.46 -26.53 -15.25
N LEU A 746 -28.73 -25.32 -15.72
CA LEU A 746 -29.85 -24.48 -15.27
C LEU A 746 -31.17 -24.88 -15.93
N TYR A 747 -32.24 -25.02 -15.14
CA TYR A 747 -33.60 -25.24 -15.60
C TYR A 747 -34.55 -24.21 -14.95
N PHE A 748 -35.44 -23.61 -15.74
CA PHE A 748 -36.54 -22.79 -15.21
C PHE A 748 -37.83 -23.61 -15.10
N LEU A 749 -38.48 -23.53 -13.95
CA LEU A 749 -39.68 -24.29 -13.56
C LEU A 749 -40.98 -23.50 -13.77
N GLU A 750 -40.89 -22.19 -13.97
CA GLU A 750 -42.00 -21.27 -14.15
C GLU A 750 -41.76 -20.32 -15.33
N LYS A 751 -42.85 -19.83 -15.94
CA LYS A 751 -42.79 -18.81 -16.99
C LYS A 751 -42.50 -17.44 -16.37
N GLY A 752 -41.78 -16.57 -17.09
CA GLY A 752 -41.51 -15.22 -16.61
C GLY A 752 -40.29 -14.57 -17.26
N THR A 753 -39.76 -13.54 -16.61
CA THR A 753 -38.50 -12.89 -16.99
C THR A 753 -37.45 -13.15 -15.92
N ALA A 754 -36.31 -13.71 -16.32
CA ALA A 754 -35.13 -13.85 -15.49
C ALA A 754 -34.01 -12.91 -15.98
N TYR A 755 -33.06 -12.61 -15.12
CA TYR A 755 -31.77 -12.06 -15.53
C TYR A 755 -30.67 -13.02 -15.10
N ILE A 756 -29.78 -13.36 -16.03
CA ILE A 756 -28.66 -14.27 -15.78
C ILE A 756 -27.35 -13.66 -16.27
N LEU A 757 -26.23 -14.09 -15.69
CA LEU A 757 -24.89 -13.85 -16.22
C LEU A 757 -24.41 -15.15 -16.88
N ALA A 758 -24.06 -15.09 -18.16
CA ALA A 758 -23.39 -16.21 -18.83
C ALA A 758 -21.93 -16.23 -18.38
N GLY A 759 -21.45 -17.39 -17.94
CA GLY A 759 -20.12 -17.55 -17.39
C GLY A 759 -19.24 -18.46 -18.23
N TYR A 760 -17.93 -18.34 -18.03
CA TYR A 760 -16.94 -19.28 -18.55
C TYR A 760 -15.84 -19.53 -17.51
N LYS A 761 -15.50 -20.81 -17.32
CA LYS A 761 -14.45 -21.26 -16.41
C LYS A 761 -13.19 -21.60 -17.20
N TYR A 762 -12.17 -20.76 -17.10
CA TYR A 762 -10.87 -21.01 -17.70
C TYR A 762 -10.00 -21.84 -16.76
N GLN A 763 -9.62 -23.04 -17.21
CA GLN A 763 -8.70 -23.93 -16.49
C GLN A 763 -7.27 -23.60 -16.92
N MET A 764 -6.44 -23.11 -15.99
CA MET A 764 -5.07 -22.67 -16.26
C MET A 764 -4.09 -23.86 -16.23
N ASP A 765 -4.30 -24.77 -15.29
CA ASP A 765 -3.62 -26.07 -15.14
C ASP A 765 -4.49 -27.01 -14.28
N ALA A 766 -3.96 -28.12 -13.77
CA ALA A 766 -4.74 -29.09 -12.99
C ALA A 766 -5.24 -28.56 -11.61
N GLN A 767 -4.63 -27.51 -11.06
CA GLN A 767 -4.93 -26.95 -9.73
C GLN A 767 -5.57 -25.55 -9.80
N ASN A 768 -5.24 -24.79 -10.85
CA ASN A 768 -5.53 -23.37 -10.98
C ASN A 768 -6.62 -23.11 -12.04
N TYR A 769 -7.62 -22.33 -11.69
CA TYR A 769 -8.67 -21.86 -12.59
C TYR A 769 -9.20 -20.50 -12.14
N TYR A 770 -9.80 -19.76 -13.07
CA TYR A 770 -10.63 -18.59 -12.76
C TYR A 770 -11.91 -18.62 -13.59
N GLN A 771 -12.86 -17.75 -13.23
CA GLN A 771 -14.17 -17.66 -13.88
C GLN A 771 -14.47 -16.21 -14.24
N ILE A 772 -15.00 -15.98 -15.45
CA ILE A 772 -15.45 -14.67 -15.92
C ILE A 772 -16.92 -14.72 -16.32
N PHE A 773 -17.58 -13.57 -16.28
CA PHE A 773 -19.01 -13.43 -16.53
C PHE A 773 -19.33 -12.31 -17.52
N SER A 774 -20.37 -12.53 -18.32
CA SER A 774 -20.94 -11.56 -19.24
C SER A 774 -21.62 -10.41 -18.48
N THR A 775 -21.99 -9.37 -19.21
CA THR A 775 -23.05 -8.46 -18.76
C THR A 775 -24.39 -9.22 -18.63
N PRO A 776 -25.38 -8.69 -17.89
CA PRO A 776 -26.67 -9.35 -17.71
C PRO A 776 -27.43 -9.62 -19.00
N VAL A 777 -27.93 -10.84 -19.11
CA VAL A 777 -28.79 -11.31 -20.20
C VAL A 777 -30.24 -11.37 -19.72
N LYS A 778 -31.14 -10.70 -20.43
CA LYS A 778 -32.59 -10.78 -20.16
C LYS A 778 -33.18 -12.05 -20.77
N VAL A 779 -33.61 -12.99 -19.94
CA VAL A 779 -34.16 -14.27 -20.38
C VAL A 779 -35.68 -14.27 -20.23
N THR A 780 -36.40 -14.54 -21.33
CA THR A 780 -37.84 -14.79 -21.30
C THR A 780 -38.10 -16.30 -21.29
N VAL A 781 -38.68 -16.80 -20.20
CA VAL A 781 -39.07 -18.21 -20.04
C VAL A 781 -40.49 -18.41 -20.56
N LYS A 782 -40.64 -19.26 -21.57
CA LYS A 782 -41.90 -19.57 -22.27
C LYS A 782 -42.62 -20.80 -21.73
#